data_AF-A0A0C9RX54-F1
#
_entry.id   AF-A0A0C9RX54-F1
#
_cell.length_a   1.000
_cell.length_b   1.000
_cell.length_c   1.000
_cell.angle_alpha   90.00
_cell.angle_beta   90.00
_cell.angle_gamma   90.00
#
_symmetry.space_group_name_H-M   'P 1'
#
loop_
_entity.id
_entity.type
_entity.pdbx_description
1 polymer ?
#
loop_
_entity_poly.entity_id
_entity_poly.type
_entity_poly.pdbx_seq_one_letter_code
_entity_poly.pdbx_strand_id
1 'polypeptide(L)'
;MLSHGKGGTAGFFWLNAAEMQIDVMDHSDNSNAIETLWMAESGIVDGFIFTGPGPKEVVKQYTGVTGTSAMPQLFATAYHQCRWNYRDEEDVAMVDAKFDEYDIPYDVLWLDIEHTDGKKYFTWDKVLFPNPVEMQNKLAAKGRHMVTIVDPHIKRDDGFPLHKEATRKGYYVKDSSGKDYDGWCWPGASSYLDMLNPEIRSWWADKFSLSSYSGSTPSLYIWNDMNEPSVFNGPEATMPRDALHYGDVEHRDVHNAYGYFFHMATADGLLRRGSGNDRPFVLSRAFFAGSQRVSAVWTGDNTAEWEQLRVSVPMVLTLGLTGIAFSGADVGGFFGNPEPELLLRWYQLGAYYPFFRGHAHHDTRRREPWLFGDRMTALIREAIHIRYSLLPYYYTLFREASVSGVPVMRPLWMEFPSDELTFSNDEAFMVGGSLLVHGIYNEGVTSVSVYLPGSKDWYDLRTGSVYTGGDHYMLDVTDESIPVFQQGGTIIPRRDRFRRSSTQMDRDPYTLVIALNRSSEAEGELYVDDGKTYDFEKGAYIHRRFVFSSGRLTSSNMASGVLHKKFSSNRVIERIILLGLHSKISSGGRTALVEPSNQRVDIESGPLSLRPGSYPRAVVVRKPNVLIDEDWSIKIL
;
A
#
# COMPACT_ATOMS: atom_id res chain seq x y z
N MET A 1 -2.39 -18.60 -10.51
CA MET A 1 -1.43 -19.40 -9.72
C MET A 1 -0.03 -19.28 -10.29
N LEU A 2 0.99 -19.27 -9.44
CA LEU A 2 2.39 -19.28 -9.83
C LEU A 2 3.03 -20.59 -9.35
N SER A 3 3.96 -21.13 -10.12
CA SER A 3 4.82 -22.25 -9.74
C SER A 3 6.28 -21.80 -9.86
N HIS A 4 7.07 -22.06 -8.83
CA HIS A 4 8.47 -21.66 -8.76
C HIS A 4 9.32 -22.83 -8.29
N GLY A 5 10.47 -23.01 -8.93
CA GLY A 5 11.50 -23.93 -8.49
C GLY A 5 12.82 -23.64 -9.17
N LYS A 6 13.81 -24.51 -8.93
CA LYS A 6 15.18 -24.37 -9.47
C LYS A 6 15.23 -24.24 -11.00
N GLY A 7 14.26 -24.85 -11.69
CA GLY A 7 14.17 -24.82 -13.16
C GLY A 7 13.60 -23.52 -13.74
N GLY A 8 13.03 -22.65 -12.91
CA GLY A 8 12.41 -21.39 -13.33
C GLY A 8 11.05 -21.14 -12.68
N THR A 9 10.37 -20.10 -13.15
CA THR A 9 9.02 -19.74 -12.71
C THR A 9 8.05 -19.82 -13.88
N ALA A 10 6.87 -20.35 -13.63
CA ALA A 10 5.75 -20.33 -14.56
C ALA A 10 4.48 -19.84 -13.86
N GLY A 11 3.47 -19.46 -14.63
CA GLY A 11 2.17 -19.06 -14.12
C GLY A 11 1.04 -19.60 -14.97
N PHE A 12 -0.11 -19.79 -14.34
CA PHE A 12 -1.37 -20.12 -15.00
C PHE A 12 -2.47 -19.21 -14.45
N PHE A 13 -3.26 -18.64 -15.36
CA PHE A 13 -4.42 -17.82 -15.03
C PHE A 13 -5.62 -18.31 -15.82
N TRP A 14 -6.64 -18.79 -15.12
CA TRP A 14 -7.96 -19.07 -15.71
C TRP A 14 -8.86 -17.86 -15.48
N LEU A 15 -9.21 -17.16 -16.57
CA LEU A 15 -10.14 -16.05 -16.55
C LEU A 15 -11.59 -16.56 -16.47
N ASN A 16 -12.07 -16.77 -15.24
CA ASN A 16 -13.46 -17.18 -14.97
C ASN A 16 -13.94 -16.54 -13.66
N ALA A 17 -15.13 -15.94 -13.68
CA ALA A 17 -15.69 -15.16 -12.58
C ALA A 17 -16.73 -15.94 -11.73
N ALA A 18 -17.02 -17.19 -12.10
CA ALA A 18 -17.85 -18.08 -11.32
C ALA A 18 -17.12 -18.59 -10.08
N GLU A 19 -17.84 -19.28 -9.19
CA GLU A 19 -17.21 -20.04 -8.10
C GLU A 19 -16.19 -21.02 -8.69
N MET A 20 -14.99 -21.03 -8.12
CA MET A 20 -13.88 -21.85 -8.58
C MET A 20 -13.22 -22.58 -7.41
N GLN A 21 -13.02 -23.88 -7.58
CA GLN A 21 -12.26 -24.73 -6.67
C GLN A 21 -10.97 -25.19 -7.36
N ILE A 22 -9.89 -25.22 -6.59
CA ILE A 22 -8.56 -25.60 -7.08
C ILE A 22 -7.96 -26.59 -6.10
N ASP A 23 -7.90 -27.86 -6.50
CA ASP A 23 -7.17 -28.89 -5.74
C ASP A 23 -5.68 -28.81 -6.09
N VAL A 24 -4.83 -28.89 -5.07
CA VAL A 24 -3.36 -28.98 -5.21
C VAL A 24 -2.93 -30.33 -4.69
N MET A 25 -2.46 -31.19 -5.59
CA MET A 25 -2.10 -32.58 -5.31
C MET A 25 -0.59 -32.73 -5.33
N ASP A 26 -0.04 -33.16 -4.20
CA ASP A 26 1.37 -33.53 -4.07
C ASP A 26 1.47 -35.07 -4.14
N HIS A 27 1.96 -35.57 -5.27
CA HIS A 27 2.23 -36.99 -5.43
C HIS A 27 3.65 -37.27 -4.94
N SER A 28 3.80 -37.59 -3.66
CA SER A 28 5.08 -37.94 -3.02
C SER A 28 5.78 -39.18 -3.59
N ASP A 29 5.21 -39.81 -4.63
CA ASP A 29 5.73 -41.00 -5.29
C ASP A 29 6.28 -40.65 -6.70
N ASN A 30 7.58 -40.37 -6.76
CA ASN A 30 8.46 -40.40 -7.94
C ASN A 30 8.37 -39.30 -9.03
N SER A 31 7.51 -38.29 -8.92
CA SER A 31 7.61 -37.07 -9.74
C SER A 31 7.74 -35.84 -8.85
N ASN A 32 8.75 -35.00 -9.05
CA ASN A 32 8.82 -33.65 -8.44
C ASN A 32 7.76 -32.71 -9.06
N ALA A 33 6.54 -33.20 -9.29
CA ALA A 33 5.47 -32.51 -10.00
C ALA A 33 4.33 -32.21 -9.03
N ILE A 34 3.96 -30.93 -8.94
CA ILE A 34 2.72 -30.51 -8.28
C ILE A 34 1.63 -30.51 -9.36
N GLU A 35 0.58 -31.28 -9.13
CA GLU A 35 -0.60 -31.32 -10.00
C GLU A 35 -1.70 -30.42 -9.44
N THR A 36 -2.42 -29.73 -10.32
CA THR A 36 -3.52 -28.85 -9.90
C THR A 36 -4.75 -29.12 -10.74
N LEU A 37 -5.89 -29.38 -10.10
CA LEU A 37 -7.19 -29.55 -10.75
C LEU A 37 -8.03 -28.31 -10.50
N TRP A 38 -8.46 -27.65 -11.57
CA TRP A 38 -9.27 -26.44 -11.51
C TRP A 38 -10.69 -26.78 -11.97
N MET A 39 -11.69 -26.34 -11.20
CA MET A 39 -13.10 -26.59 -11.47
C MET A 39 -13.87 -25.28 -11.27
N ALA A 40 -14.67 -24.87 -12.24
CA ALA A 40 -15.53 -23.69 -12.14
C ALA A 40 -16.99 -24.10 -12.32
N GLU A 41 -17.91 -23.46 -11.59
CA GLU A 41 -19.34 -23.78 -11.64
C GLU A 41 -19.96 -23.57 -13.03
N SER A 42 -19.51 -22.52 -13.75
CA SER A 42 -20.04 -22.14 -15.05
C SER A 42 -18.99 -21.42 -15.90
N GLY A 43 -19.41 -20.83 -17.03
CA GLY A 43 -18.55 -20.12 -17.96
C GLY A 43 -17.74 -21.03 -18.89
N ILE A 44 -16.61 -20.53 -19.37
CA ILE A 44 -15.72 -21.24 -20.31
C ILE A 44 -14.36 -21.52 -19.69
N VAL A 45 -13.61 -22.44 -20.30
CA VAL A 45 -12.18 -22.61 -20.05
C VAL A 45 -11.42 -21.59 -20.89
N ASP A 46 -11.01 -20.48 -20.27
CA ASP A 46 -10.19 -19.44 -20.87
C ASP A 46 -8.90 -19.26 -20.06
N GLY A 47 -7.81 -19.86 -20.55
CA GLY A 47 -6.58 -20.07 -19.80
C GLY A 47 -5.37 -19.39 -20.43
N PHE A 48 -4.59 -18.69 -19.61
CA PHE A 48 -3.32 -18.07 -19.97
C PHE A 48 -2.18 -18.80 -19.27
N ILE A 49 -1.15 -19.18 -20.05
CA ILE A 49 0.08 -19.80 -19.53
C ILE A 49 1.23 -18.80 -19.68
N PHE A 50 1.93 -18.56 -18.58
CA PHE A 50 3.06 -17.63 -18.47
C PHE A 50 4.34 -18.43 -18.26
N THR A 51 5.29 -18.32 -19.17
CA THR A 51 6.46 -19.20 -19.23
C THR A 51 7.73 -18.63 -18.58
N GLY A 52 7.65 -17.43 -17.98
CA GLY A 52 8.75 -16.82 -17.24
C GLY A 52 9.87 -16.27 -18.16
N PRO A 53 11.16 -16.56 -17.87
CA PRO A 53 11.65 -17.64 -17.02
C PRO A 53 11.77 -17.30 -15.53
N GLY A 54 11.80 -16.00 -15.19
CA GLY A 54 11.93 -15.52 -13.82
C GLY A 54 10.60 -15.10 -13.18
N PRO A 55 10.57 -14.92 -11.85
CA PRO A 55 9.36 -14.57 -11.13
C PRO A 55 8.80 -13.20 -11.53
N LYS A 56 9.67 -12.20 -11.76
CA LYS A 56 9.26 -10.87 -12.20
C LYS A 56 8.71 -10.90 -13.62
N GLU A 57 9.25 -11.75 -14.48
CA GLU A 57 8.79 -11.94 -15.86
C GLU A 57 7.38 -12.56 -15.90
N VAL A 58 7.09 -13.56 -15.05
CA VAL A 58 5.74 -14.12 -14.93
C VAL A 58 4.73 -13.05 -14.49
N VAL A 59 5.08 -12.23 -13.49
CA VAL A 59 4.20 -11.15 -13.05
C VAL A 59 3.98 -10.10 -14.15
N LYS A 60 5.03 -9.74 -14.90
CA LYS A 60 4.93 -8.85 -16.09
C LYS A 60 4.00 -9.44 -17.15
N GLN A 61 4.09 -10.74 -17.42
CA GLN A 61 3.23 -11.42 -18.40
C GLN A 61 1.77 -11.42 -17.94
N TYR A 62 1.51 -11.75 -16.66
CA TYR A 62 0.16 -11.71 -16.08
C TYR A 62 -0.44 -10.29 -16.10
N THR A 63 0.33 -9.29 -15.67
CA THR A 63 -0.13 -7.89 -15.68
C THR A 63 -0.22 -7.31 -17.10
N GLY A 64 0.46 -7.92 -18.09
CA GLY A 64 0.23 -7.63 -19.50
C GLY A 64 -1.18 -8.02 -19.99
N VAL A 65 -1.82 -9.01 -19.35
CA VAL A 65 -3.21 -9.42 -19.62
C VAL A 65 -4.20 -8.62 -18.79
N THR A 66 -3.94 -8.46 -17.49
CA THR A 66 -4.90 -7.88 -16.55
C THR A 66 -4.73 -6.37 -16.31
N GLY A 67 -3.67 -5.78 -16.84
CA GLY A 67 -3.21 -4.42 -16.55
C GLY A 67 -2.30 -4.33 -15.32
N THR A 68 -1.54 -3.23 -15.24
CA THR A 68 -0.63 -2.93 -14.12
C THR A 68 -1.34 -2.16 -13.00
N SER A 69 -0.66 -2.02 -11.85
CA SER A 69 -1.18 -1.22 -10.73
C SER A 69 -1.33 0.26 -11.12
N ALA A 70 -2.39 0.92 -10.65
CA ALA A 70 -2.49 2.37 -10.79
C ALA A 70 -1.37 3.08 -10.02
N MET A 71 -0.92 4.23 -10.52
CA MET A 71 -0.13 5.15 -9.69
C MET A 71 -1.03 5.70 -8.57
N PRO A 72 -0.70 5.47 -7.29
CA PRO A 72 -1.55 5.90 -6.20
C PRO A 72 -1.45 7.42 -5.99
N GLN A 73 -2.43 7.99 -5.29
CA GLN A 73 -2.23 9.26 -4.60
C GLN A 73 -1.08 9.11 -3.59
N LEU A 74 -0.18 10.09 -3.49
CA LEU A 74 0.97 10.02 -2.57
C LEU A 74 0.50 9.84 -1.12
N PHE A 75 -0.53 10.58 -0.70
CA PHE A 75 -1.07 10.50 0.66
C PHE A 75 -1.58 9.08 1.00
N ALA A 76 -2.07 8.33 0.00
CA ALA A 76 -2.63 7.00 0.21
C ALA A 76 -1.53 5.97 0.56
N THR A 77 -0.28 6.29 0.25
CA THR A 77 0.87 5.46 0.62
C THR A 77 1.38 5.78 2.02
N ALA A 78 0.76 6.68 2.78
CA ALA A 78 1.18 7.04 4.13
C ALA A 78 0.36 6.30 5.20
N TYR A 79 0.28 6.82 6.43
CA TYR A 79 -0.50 6.17 7.50
C TYR A 79 -1.97 6.61 7.49
N HIS A 80 -2.86 5.63 7.63
CA HIS A 80 -4.30 5.77 7.68
C HIS A 80 -4.83 5.41 9.08
N GLN A 81 -5.63 6.29 9.67
CA GLN A 81 -6.26 6.06 10.96
C GLN A 81 -7.78 5.84 10.78
N CYS A 82 -8.27 4.71 11.26
CA CYS A 82 -9.66 4.28 11.19
C CYS A 82 -10.12 3.59 12.50
N ARG A 83 -11.43 3.50 12.69
CA ARG A 83 -12.13 2.53 13.55
C ARG A 83 -13.61 2.53 13.20
N TRP A 84 -14.31 1.46 13.56
CA TRP A 84 -15.76 1.46 13.71
C TRP A 84 -16.12 1.92 15.13
N ASN A 85 -16.71 3.08 15.37
CA ASN A 85 -16.71 4.28 14.53
C ASN A 85 -15.99 5.40 15.28
N TYR A 86 -15.57 6.46 14.57
CA TYR A 86 -15.49 7.77 15.22
C TYR A 86 -16.89 8.33 15.38
N ARG A 87 -17.18 8.85 16.57
CA ARG A 87 -18.57 9.07 17.01
C ARG A 87 -19.23 10.25 16.30
N ASP A 88 -18.53 11.35 16.15
CA ASP A 88 -19.05 12.64 15.71
C ASP A 88 -17.91 13.57 15.25
N GLU A 89 -18.24 14.78 14.79
CA GLU A 89 -17.26 15.81 14.39
C GLU A 89 -16.26 16.20 15.49
N GLU A 90 -16.70 16.18 16.76
CA GLU A 90 -15.85 16.51 17.90
C GLU A 90 -14.80 15.42 18.13
N ASP A 91 -15.19 14.15 18.02
CA ASP A 91 -14.28 13.01 18.11
C ASP A 91 -13.25 13.04 16.97
N VAL A 92 -13.68 13.35 15.75
CA VAL A 92 -12.77 13.54 14.61
C VAL A 92 -11.76 14.65 14.90
N ALA A 93 -12.22 15.81 15.39
CA ALA A 93 -11.34 16.94 15.72
C ALA A 93 -10.38 16.61 16.87
N MET A 94 -10.83 15.85 17.87
CA MET A 94 -10.02 15.41 19.00
C MET A 94 -8.89 14.47 18.54
N VAL A 95 -9.22 13.48 17.71
CA VAL A 95 -8.26 12.52 17.16
C VAL A 95 -7.22 13.25 16.30
N ASP A 96 -7.66 14.11 15.39
CA ASP A 96 -6.77 14.94 14.55
C ASP A 96 -5.82 15.82 15.38
N ALA A 97 -6.32 16.44 16.46
CA ALA A 97 -5.53 17.24 17.38
C ALA A 97 -4.51 16.40 18.17
N LYS A 98 -4.90 15.20 18.60
CA LYS A 98 -4.03 14.30 19.39
C LYS A 98 -2.86 13.76 18.56
N PHE A 99 -3.04 13.49 17.27
CA PHE A 99 -1.89 13.19 16.39
C PHE A 99 -0.87 14.33 16.35
N ASP A 100 -1.33 15.59 16.30
CA ASP A 100 -0.44 16.75 16.37
C ASP A 100 0.21 16.90 17.77
N GLU A 101 -0.56 16.69 18.84
CA GLU A 101 -0.07 16.75 20.24
C GLU A 101 1.04 15.74 20.51
N TYR A 102 0.87 14.51 20.03
CA TYR A 102 1.82 13.43 20.23
C TYR A 102 2.87 13.35 19.13
N ASP A 103 2.97 14.31 18.21
CA ASP A 103 3.95 14.30 17.10
C ASP A 103 3.94 12.97 16.32
N ILE A 104 2.74 12.47 16.01
CA ILE A 104 2.54 11.25 15.21
C ILE A 104 1.94 11.69 13.87
N PRO A 105 2.61 11.48 12.74
CA PRO A 105 2.05 11.87 11.47
C PRO A 105 1.00 10.87 10.98
N TYR A 106 -0.02 11.39 10.31
CA TYR A 106 -1.02 10.60 9.61
C TYR A 106 -1.60 11.41 8.45
N ASP A 107 -2.08 10.72 7.41
CA ASP A 107 -2.58 11.37 6.19
C ASP A 107 -4.08 11.26 6.03
N VAL A 108 -4.72 10.19 6.54
CA VAL A 108 -6.15 9.95 6.30
C VAL A 108 -6.88 9.55 7.56
N LEU A 109 -7.97 10.25 7.86
CA LEU A 109 -8.96 9.86 8.87
C LEU A 109 -10.18 9.23 8.19
N TRP A 110 -10.65 8.10 8.71
CA TRP A 110 -11.70 7.31 8.10
C TRP A 110 -12.99 7.36 8.92
N LEU A 111 -14.12 7.45 8.23
CA LEU A 111 -15.46 7.34 8.79
C LEU A 111 -16.15 6.09 8.25
N ASP A 112 -16.40 5.16 9.17
CA ASP A 112 -17.12 3.93 8.94
C ASP A 112 -18.65 4.17 9.02
N ILE A 113 -19.50 3.15 8.94
CA ILE A 113 -20.92 3.22 8.58
C ILE A 113 -21.78 4.13 9.47
N GLU A 114 -21.39 4.38 10.73
CA GLU A 114 -22.15 5.24 11.65
C GLU A 114 -22.15 6.73 11.27
N HIS A 115 -21.35 7.17 10.29
CA HIS A 115 -21.40 8.56 9.82
C HIS A 115 -22.65 8.88 8.98
N THR A 116 -23.33 7.85 8.48
CA THR A 116 -24.48 7.99 7.59
C THR A 116 -25.79 8.20 8.35
N ASP A 117 -26.79 8.84 7.73
CA ASP A 117 -28.15 8.87 8.28
C ASP A 117 -28.78 7.46 8.14
N GLY A 118 -28.74 6.67 9.20
CA GLY A 118 -29.41 5.37 9.26
C GLY A 118 -28.99 4.36 8.19
N LYS A 119 -27.68 4.36 7.83
CA LYS A 119 -27.07 3.50 6.81
C LYS A 119 -27.57 3.78 5.39
N LYS A 120 -27.98 5.03 5.13
CA LYS A 120 -28.21 5.55 3.78
C LYS A 120 -26.92 6.16 3.25
N TYR A 121 -26.24 5.48 2.33
CA TYR A 121 -25.01 6.01 1.73
C TYR A 121 -25.24 7.34 1.00
N PHE A 122 -24.18 8.13 0.81
CA PHE A 122 -24.22 9.53 0.32
C PHE A 122 -24.98 10.51 1.23
N THR A 123 -25.19 10.15 2.49
CA THR A 123 -25.80 11.02 3.50
C THR A 123 -24.90 11.12 4.73
N TRP A 124 -25.23 12.09 5.59
CA TRP A 124 -24.55 12.32 6.86
C TRP A 124 -25.59 12.32 7.96
N ASP A 125 -25.30 11.68 9.09
CA ASP A 125 -26.12 11.83 10.29
C ASP A 125 -26.04 13.31 10.73
N LYS A 126 -27.17 14.02 10.69
CA LYS A 126 -27.19 15.47 10.92
C LYS A 126 -27.02 15.87 12.38
N VAL A 127 -27.10 14.92 13.32
CA VAL A 127 -26.85 15.17 14.73
C VAL A 127 -25.36 14.99 15.03
N LEU A 128 -24.75 13.94 14.51
CA LEU A 128 -23.34 13.60 14.76
C LEU A 128 -22.37 14.34 13.82
N PHE A 129 -22.79 14.59 12.58
CA PHE A 129 -22.01 15.24 11.52
C PHE A 129 -22.80 16.39 10.85
N PRO A 130 -23.14 17.46 11.59
CA PRO A 130 -23.91 18.59 11.07
C PRO A 130 -23.17 19.48 10.05
N ASN A 131 -21.83 19.52 10.07
CA ASN A 131 -20.96 20.38 9.26
C ASN A 131 -19.83 19.60 8.54
N PRO A 132 -20.14 18.56 7.74
CA PRO A 132 -19.14 17.63 7.22
C PRO A 132 -18.11 18.30 6.30
N VAL A 133 -18.52 19.37 5.59
CA VAL A 133 -17.62 20.18 4.75
C VAL A 133 -16.57 20.90 5.59
N GLU A 134 -16.96 21.48 6.73
CA GLU A 134 -16.02 22.19 7.60
C GLU A 134 -15.04 21.21 8.25
N MET A 135 -15.54 20.06 8.72
CA MET A 135 -14.71 18.98 9.27
C MET A 135 -13.63 18.54 8.26
N GLN A 136 -14.02 18.23 7.02
CA GLN A 136 -13.08 17.85 5.96
C GLN A 136 -12.08 18.96 5.62
N ASN A 137 -12.54 20.22 5.56
CA ASN A 137 -11.66 21.35 5.28
C ASN A 137 -10.63 21.60 6.39
N LYS A 138 -10.98 21.35 7.66
CA LYS A 138 -10.03 21.42 8.79
C LYS A 138 -8.90 20.40 8.64
N LEU A 139 -9.21 19.17 8.24
CA LEU A 139 -8.20 18.15 7.92
C LEU A 139 -7.37 18.56 6.69
N ALA A 140 -8.03 18.99 5.62
CA ALA A 140 -7.36 19.42 4.38
C ALA A 140 -6.39 20.58 4.59
N ALA A 141 -6.71 21.53 5.48
CA ALA A 141 -5.82 22.63 5.85
C ALA A 141 -4.49 22.16 6.46
N LYS A 142 -4.47 20.97 7.09
CA LYS A 142 -3.26 20.33 7.62
C LYS A 142 -2.58 19.40 6.61
N GLY A 143 -3.08 19.34 5.37
CA GLY A 143 -2.60 18.42 4.34
C GLY A 143 -3.03 16.97 4.59
N ARG A 144 -4.18 16.77 5.23
CA ARG A 144 -4.79 15.46 5.51
C ARG A 144 -6.06 15.29 4.68
N HIS A 145 -6.52 14.06 4.60
CA HIS A 145 -7.68 13.64 3.82
C HIS A 145 -8.68 12.89 4.68
N MET A 146 -9.88 12.73 4.15
CA MET A 146 -10.91 11.90 4.76
C MET A 146 -11.30 10.77 3.81
N VAL A 147 -11.66 9.63 4.38
CA VAL A 147 -12.33 8.55 3.64
C VAL A 147 -13.66 8.23 4.31
N THR A 148 -14.72 8.10 3.50
CA THR A 148 -16.03 7.59 3.97
C THR A 148 -16.37 6.27 3.30
N ILE A 149 -16.95 5.35 4.06
CA ILE A 149 -17.50 4.10 3.54
C ILE A 149 -18.75 4.32 2.67
N VAL A 150 -18.85 3.58 1.57
CA VAL A 150 -19.98 3.54 0.64
C VAL A 150 -20.11 2.12 0.09
N ASP A 151 -21.14 1.40 0.50
CA ASP A 151 -21.33 -0.02 0.16
C ASP A 151 -22.40 -0.23 -0.93
N PRO A 152 -22.46 -1.39 -1.59
CA PRO A 152 -23.35 -1.60 -2.73
C PRO A 152 -24.83 -1.86 -2.37
N HIS A 153 -25.13 -2.08 -1.09
CA HIS A 153 -26.49 -2.34 -0.62
C HIS A 153 -27.23 -1.04 -0.31
N ILE A 154 -28.35 -0.81 -0.98
CA ILE A 154 -29.13 0.43 -0.88
C ILE A 154 -30.35 0.16 -0.01
N LYS A 155 -30.47 0.89 1.12
CA LYS A 155 -31.61 0.81 2.03
C LYS A 155 -32.94 0.96 1.28
N ARG A 156 -33.86 0.02 1.47
CA ARG A 156 -35.22 0.05 0.91
C ARG A 156 -36.08 1.03 1.72
N ASP A 157 -36.07 2.29 1.30
CA ASP A 157 -36.81 3.39 1.92
C ASP A 157 -37.33 4.34 0.83
N ASP A 158 -38.64 4.48 0.69
CA ASP A 158 -39.27 5.36 -0.30
C ASP A 158 -38.98 6.85 -0.07
N GLY A 159 -38.58 7.20 1.15
CA GLY A 159 -38.09 8.53 1.51
C GLY A 159 -36.63 8.77 1.10
N PHE A 160 -35.87 7.73 0.74
CA PHE A 160 -34.47 7.84 0.33
C PHE A 160 -34.36 8.08 -1.19
N PRO A 161 -33.91 9.27 -1.65
CA PRO A 161 -33.94 9.62 -3.07
C PRO A 161 -33.12 8.69 -3.97
N LEU A 162 -31.99 8.19 -3.48
CA LEU A 162 -31.14 7.25 -4.21
C LEU A 162 -31.88 5.94 -4.46
N HIS A 163 -32.51 5.38 -3.42
CA HIS A 163 -33.31 4.17 -3.55
C HIS A 163 -34.46 4.36 -4.55
N LYS A 164 -35.26 5.42 -4.36
CA LYS A 164 -36.39 5.76 -5.20
C LYS A 164 -36.01 5.98 -6.68
N GLU A 165 -34.83 6.54 -6.94
CA GLU A 165 -34.33 6.69 -8.31
C GLU A 165 -33.93 5.35 -8.91
N ALA A 166 -33.14 4.53 -8.19
CA ALA A 166 -32.70 3.23 -8.67
C ALA A 166 -33.87 2.26 -8.92
N THR A 167 -34.88 2.24 -8.03
CA THR A 167 -36.11 1.45 -8.22
C THR A 167 -36.85 1.88 -9.50
N ARG A 168 -37.05 3.19 -9.71
CA ARG A 168 -37.75 3.71 -10.91
C ARG A 168 -37.03 3.38 -12.21
N LYS A 169 -35.69 3.32 -12.17
CA LYS A 169 -34.86 2.99 -13.33
C LYS A 169 -34.62 1.49 -13.49
N GLY A 170 -35.06 0.67 -12.53
CA GLY A 170 -34.85 -0.78 -12.55
C GLY A 170 -33.40 -1.19 -12.40
N TYR A 171 -32.60 -0.45 -11.64
CA TYR A 171 -31.14 -0.61 -11.53
C TYR A 171 -30.66 -1.65 -10.50
N TYR A 172 -31.58 -2.41 -9.91
CA TYR A 172 -31.22 -3.47 -8.96
C TYR A 172 -31.09 -4.82 -9.65
N VAL A 173 -30.20 -5.65 -9.10
CA VAL A 173 -30.17 -7.10 -9.33
C VAL A 173 -31.57 -7.66 -9.08
N LYS A 174 -31.99 -8.63 -9.90
CA LYS A 174 -33.31 -9.25 -9.79
C LYS A 174 -33.21 -10.60 -9.09
N ASP A 175 -34.28 -11.00 -8.41
CA ASP A 175 -34.48 -12.40 -8.01
C ASP A 175 -34.87 -13.26 -9.23
N SER A 176 -34.93 -14.59 -9.04
CA SER A 176 -35.32 -15.52 -10.10
C SER A 176 -36.78 -15.38 -10.57
N SER A 177 -37.60 -14.56 -9.89
CA SER A 177 -38.94 -14.17 -10.35
C SER A 177 -38.97 -12.88 -11.18
N GLY A 178 -37.81 -12.22 -11.35
CA GLY A 178 -37.66 -10.97 -12.09
C GLY A 178 -37.96 -9.71 -11.28
N LYS A 179 -38.13 -9.80 -9.95
CA LYS A 179 -38.35 -8.64 -9.06
C LYS A 179 -37.03 -8.12 -8.51
N ASP A 180 -36.98 -6.87 -8.08
CA ASP A 180 -35.80 -6.32 -7.38
C ASP A 180 -35.45 -7.21 -6.18
N TYR A 181 -34.22 -7.71 -6.16
CA TYR A 181 -33.74 -8.55 -5.07
C TYR A 181 -33.81 -7.81 -3.73
N ASP A 182 -34.35 -8.50 -2.72
CA ASP A 182 -34.54 -8.01 -1.36
C ASP A 182 -33.71 -8.87 -0.40
N GLY A 183 -32.66 -8.27 0.15
CA GLY A 183 -31.78 -8.88 1.13
C GLY A 183 -31.63 -8.00 2.36
N TRP A 184 -30.93 -8.50 3.37
CA TRP A 184 -30.64 -7.77 4.60
C TRP A 184 -29.15 -7.47 4.69
N CYS A 185 -28.83 -6.25 5.07
CA CYS A 185 -27.47 -5.83 5.40
C CYS A 185 -27.53 -4.78 6.52
N TRP A 186 -26.51 -3.92 6.66
CA TRP A 186 -26.47 -2.87 7.69
C TRP A 186 -27.73 -2.00 7.82
N PRO A 187 -28.42 -1.61 6.73
CA PRO A 187 -29.63 -0.78 6.83
C PRO A 187 -30.91 -1.57 7.18
N GLY A 188 -30.82 -2.89 7.37
CA GLY A 188 -31.95 -3.81 7.30
C GLY A 188 -32.26 -4.18 5.83
N ALA A 189 -33.55 -4.16 5.47
CA ALA A 189 -34.02 -4.44 4.11
C ALA A 189 -33.31 -3.54 3.07
N SER A 190 -32.69 -4.16 2.08
CA SER A 190 -31.76 -3.55 1.13
C SER A 190 -31.85 -4.19 -0.25
N SER A 191 -31.57 -3.40 -1.29
CA SER A 191 -31.40 -3.90 -2.66
C SER A 191 -30.01 -3.59 -3.19
N TYR A 192 -29.53 -4.40 -4.13
CA TYR A 192 -28.13 -4.37 -4.59
C TYR A 192 -28.08 -3.90 -6.03
N LEU A 193 -27.25 -2.89 -6.30
CA LEU A 193 -27.12 -2.34 -7.64
C LEU A 193 -26.52 -3.38 -8.59
N ASP A 194 -27.07 -3.49 -9.79
CA ASP A 194 -26.56 -4.41 -10.80
C ASP A 194 -25.34 -3.81 -11.53
N MET A 195 -24.17 -4.02 -10.92
CA MET A 195 -22.91 -3.46 -11.40
C MET A 195 -22.39 -4.09 -12.70
N LEU A 196 -23.01 -5.17 -13.19
CA LEU A 196 -22.68 -5.74 -14.51
C LEU A 196 -23.09 -4.79 -15.65
N ASN A 197 -24.17 -4.02 -15.45
CA ASN A 197 -24.66 -3.07 -16.44
C ASN A 197 -23.76 -1.81 -16.50
N PRO A 198 -23.15 -1.48 -17.67
CA PRO A 198 -22.33 -0.27 -17.81
C PRO A 198 -23.10 1.04 -17.60
N GLU A 199 -24.39 1.10 -17.89
CA GLU A 199 -25.23 2.27 -17.64
C GLU A 199 -25.33 2.54 -16.13
N ILE A 200 -25.54 1.48 -15.33
CA ILE A 200 -25.66 1.57 -13.87
C ILE A 200 -24.33 1.99 -13.25
N ARG A 201 -23.20 1.47 -13.75
CA ARG A 201 -21.87 1.92 -13.33
C ARG A 201 -21.65 3.41 -13.61
N SER A 202 -22.04 3.87 -14.80
CA SER A 202 -21.93 5.29 -15.15
C SER A 202 -22.83 6.18 -14.28
N TRP A 203 -24.06 5.74 -14.01
CA TRP A 203 -24.98 6.43 -13.10
C TRP A 203 -24.44 6.48 -11.66
N TRP A 204 -23.83 5.39 -11.20
CA TRP A 204 -23.21 5.32 -9.89
C TRP A 204 -22.02 6.28 -9.79
N ALA A 205 -21.18 6.34 -10.82
CA ALA A 205 -20.07 7.28 -10.91
C ALA A 205 -20.55 8.74 -10.76
N ASP A 206 -21.68 9.11 -11.38
CA ASP A 206 -22.25 10.46 -11.27
C ASP A 206 -22.69 10.84 -9.85
N LYS A 207 -23.00 9.84 -8.98
CA LYS A 207 -23.37 10.09 -7.58
C LYS A 207 -22.24 10.63 -6.72
N PHE A 208 -20.99 10.46 -7.15
CA PHE A 208 -19.82 11.02 -6.47
C PHE A 208 -19.53 12.48 -6.83
N SER A 209 -20.28 13.09 -7.76
CA SER A 209 -20.18 14.53 -7.99
C SER A 209 -20.47 15.32 -6.70
N LEU A 210 -19.79 16.46 -6.49
CA LEU A 210 -19.96 17.29 -5.28
C LEU A 210 -21.40 17.79 -5.08
N SER A 211 -22.16 17.90 -6.17
CA SER A 211 -23.59 18.26 -6.12
C SER A 211 -24.48 17.09 -5.71
N SER A 212 -24.13 15.86 -6.10
CA SER A 212 -24.91 14.66 -5.75
C SER A 212 -24.58 14.17 -4.34
N TYR A 213 -23.28 14.06 -4.01
CA TYR A 213 -22.83 13.71 -2.67
C TYR A 213 -22.69 14.98 -1.81
N SER A 214 -23.84 15.53 -1.42
CA SER A 214 -23.90 16.72 -0.56
C SER A 214 -23.12 16.51 0.73
N GLY A 215 -22.24 17.46 1.07
CA GLY A 215 -21.34 17.38 2.23
C GLY A 215 -19.95 16.83 1.91
N SER A 216 -19.72 16.28 0.72
CA SER A 216 -18.38 15.88 0.27
C SER A 216 -17.54 17.07 -0.22
N THR A 217 -16.22 16.90 -0.19
CA THR A 217 -15.23 17.86 -0.70
C THR A 217 -14.23 17.17 -1.64
N PRO A 218 -13.40 17.91 -2.41
CA PRO A 218 -12.35 17.31 -3.22
C PRO A 218 -11.31 16.48 -2.44
N SER A 219 -11.19 16.66 -1.12
CA SER A 219 -10.28 15.89 -0.26
C SER A 219 -10.92 14.63 0.35
N LEU A 220 -12.17 14.31 0.01
CA LEU A 220 -12.87 13.10 0.44
C LEU A 220 -12.67 11.96 -0.56
N TYR A 221 -12.19 10.82 -0.10
CA TYR A 221 -12.04 9.60 -0.89
C TYR A 221 -12.93 8.49 -0.32
N ILE A 222 -12.95 7.32 -0.97
CA ILE A 222 -14.02 6.34 -0.74
C ILE A 222 -13.46 4.99 -0.31
N TRP A 223 -14.20 4.35 0.58
CA TRP A 223 -14.04 2.96 0.95
C TRP A 223 -15.27 2.20 0.48
N ASN A 224 -15.08 1.20 -0.37
CA ASN A 224 -16.11 0.23 -0.73
C ASN A 224 -15.91 -1.03 0.11
N ASP A 225 -16.83 -1.27 1.03
CA ASP A 225 -16.91 -2.51 1.78
C ASP A 225 -18.12 -3.33 1.32
N MET A 226 -18.26 -4.54 1.89
CA MET A 226 -19.46 -5.37 1.73
C MET A 226 -19.79 -5.70 0.27
N ASN A 227 -18.78 -5.66 -0.62
CA ASN A 227 -18.94 -5.70 -2.06
C ASN A 227 -18.67 -7.06 -2.70
N GLU A 228 -18.74 -8.14 -1.93
CA GLU A 228 -18.73 -9.51 -2.43
C GLU A 228 -19.86 -9.84 -3.43
N PRO A 229 -21.15 -9.50 -3.22
CA PRO A 229 -21.78 -8.66 -2.19
C PRO A 229 -22.17 -9.40 -0.90
N SER A 230 -21.94 -8.77 0.26
CA SER A 230 -22.38 -9.32 1.55
C SER A 230 -23.88 -9.13 1.76
N VAL A 231 -24.60 -10.22 1.94
CA VAL A 231 -26.05 -10.31 2.20
C VAL A 231 -26.28 -11.16 3.46
N PHE A 232 -26.61 -10.54 4.59
CA PHE A 232 -26.66 -11.21 5.91
C PHE A 232 -27.62 -12.39 6.00
N ASN A 233 -28.73 -12.34 5.27
CA ASN A 233 -29.73 -13.40 5.21
C ASN A 233 -29.64 -14.25 3.93
N GLY A 234 -28.60 -14.06 3.12
CA GLY A 234 -28.34 -14.83 1.92
C GLY A 234 -27.55 -16.12 2.20
N PRO A 235 -27.54 -17.08 1.25
CA PRO A 235 -26.68 -18.27 1.37
C PRO A 235 -25.22 -17.85 1.48
N GLU A 236 -24.48 -18.43 2.42
CA GLU A 236 -23.05 -18.12 2.63
C GLU A 236 -22.77 -16.63 2.86
N ALA A 237 -23.78 -15.91 3.38
CA ALA A 237 -23.79 -14.46 3.53
C ALA A 237 -23.58 -13.67 2.21
N THR A 238 -24.00 -14.23 1.07
CA THR A 238 -23.96 -13.59 -0.26
C THR A 238 -25.29 -13.76 -1.02
N MET A 239 -25.37 -13.16 -2.20
CA MET A 239 -26.50 -13.22 -3.12
C MET A 239 -26.77 -14.67 -3.60
N PRO A 240 -28.05 -15.09 -3.76
CA PRO A 240 -28.40 -16.37 -4.37
C PRO A 240 -27.87 -16.53 -5.79
N ARG A 241 -27.47 -17.75 -6.13
CA ARG A 241 -26.85 -18.11 -7.42
C ARG A 241 -27.74 -17.83 -8.63
N ASP A 242 -29.05 -17.96 -8.47
CA ASP A 242 -30.09 -17.77 -9.49
C ASP A 242 -30.63 -16.32 -9.56
N ALA A 243 -30.04 -15.39 -8.79
CA ALA A 243 -30.32 -13.97 -8.97
C ALA A 243 -29.84 -13.52 -10.36
N LEU A 244 -30.59 -12.62 -10.99
CA LEU A 244 -30.38 -12.23 -12.38
C LEU A 244 -29.78 -10.83 -12.46
N HIS A 245 -28.69 -10.76 -13.22
CA HIS A 245 -27.99 -9.55 -13.64
C HIS A 245 -28.36 -9.18 -15.08
N TYR A 246 -27.85 -8.04 -15.52
CA TYR A 246 -27.98 -7.50 -16.86
C TYR A 246 -27.73 -8.55 -17.96
N GLY A 247 -28.70 -8.67 -18.87
CA GLY A 247 -28.64 -9.66 -19.96
C GLY A 247 -29.02 -11.07 -19.54
N ASP A 248 -29.82 -11.22 -18.48
CA ASP A 248 -30.27 -12.51 -17.93
C ASP A 248 -29.11 -13.41 -17.48
N VAL A 249 -27.99 -12.79 -17.08
CA VAL A 249 -26.80 -13.48 -16.54
C VAL A 249 -27.08 -13.85 -15.09
N GLU A 250 -26.89 -15.11 -14.72
CA GLU A 250 -27.09 -15.54 -13.34
C GLU A 250 -25.92 -15.05 -12.45
N HIS A 251 -26.19 -14.81 -11.17
CA HIS A 251 -25.18 -14.40 -10.20
C HIS A 251 -24.03 -15.39 -10.12
N ARG A 252 -24.30 -16.70 -10.29
CA ARG A 252 -23.25 -17.74 -10.35
C ARG A 252 -22.17 -17.47 -11.39
N ASP A 253 -22.49 -16.78 -12.49
CA ASP A 253 -21.56 -16.55 -13.60
C ASP A 253 -20.61 -15.37 -13.35
N VAL A 254 -20.99 -14.46 -12.45
CA VAL A 254 -20.32 -13.16 -12.27
C VAL A 254 -20.01 -12.82 -10.81
N HIS A 255 -20.28 -13.74 -9.87
CA HIS A 255 -20.13 -13.55 -8.44
C HIS A 255 -18.79 -12.89 -8.07
N ASN A 256 -17.66 -13.50 -8.47
CA ASN A 256 -16.33 -13.00 -8.13
C ASN A 256 -15.97 -11.67 -8.82
N ALA A 257 -16.69 -11.27 -9.88
CA ALA A 257 -16.46 -10.02 -10.59
C ALA A 257 -17.35 -8.86 -10.07
N TYR A 258 -18.35 -9.13 -9.21
CA TYR A 258 -19.27 -8.10 -8.73
C TYR A 258 -18.55 -6.94 -8.03
N GLY A 259 -17.71 -7.25 -7.04
CA GLY A 259 -16.94 -6.25 -6.30
C GLY A 259 -15.97 -5.45 -7.16
N TYR A 260 -15.41 -6.10 -8.19
CA TYR A 260 -14.56 -5.44 -9.18
C TYR A 260 -15.30 -4.38 -9.99
N PHE A 261 -16.50 -4.69 -10.46
CA PHE A 261 -17.32 -3.69 -11.15
C PHE A 261 -17.79 -2.56 -10.24
N PHE A 262 -18.05 -2.86 -8.96
CA PHE A 262 -18.44 -1.86 -7.98
C PHE A 262 -17.33 -0.83 -7.73
N HIS A 263 -16.10 -1.27 -7.39
CA HIS A 263 -15.01 -0.33 -7.13
C HIS A 263 -14.55 0.38 -8.41
N MET A 264 -14.74 -0.22 -9.59
CA MET A 264 -14.46 0.43 -10.87
C MET A 264 -15.39 1.62 -11.09
N ALA A 265 -16.69 1.46 -10.80
CA ALA A 265 -17.67 2.53 -10.91
C ALA A 265 -17.40 3.66 -9.91
N THR A 266 -17.03 3.31 -8.67
CA THR A 266 -16.63 4.29 -7.64
C THR A 266 -15.39 5.08 -8.08
N ALA A 267 -14.35 4.39 -8.56
CA ALA A 267 -13.12 5.04 -9.02
C ALA A 267 -13.36 5.98 -10.21
N ASP A 268 -14.21 5.58 -11.16
CA ASP A 268 -14.65 6.44 -12.26
C ASP A 268 -15.40 7.68 -11.74
N GLY A 269 -16.26 7.52 -10.73
CA GLY A 269 -16.94 8.65 -10.09
C GLY A 269 -15.98 9.68 -9.49
N LEU A 270 -14.95 9.20 -8.78
CA LEU A 270 -13.91 10.08 -8.23
C LEU A 270 -13.08 10.75 -9.33
N LEU A 271 -12.78 10.03 -10.40
CA LEU A 271 -12.08 10.58 -11.56
C LEU A 271 -12.89 11.68 -12.25
N ARG A 272 -14.18 11.46 -12.49
CA ARG A 272 -15.11 12.45 -13.05
C ARG A 272 -15.21 13.69 -12.16
N ARG A 273 -15.34 13.50 -10.84
CA ARG A 273 -15.33 14.59 -9.84
C ARG A 273 -14.04 15.40 -9.90
N GLY A 274 -12.91 14.74 -10.18
CA GLY A 274 -11.59 15.33 -10.39
C GLY A 274 -11.33 15.86 -11.80
N SER A 275 -12.37 16.06 -12.61
CA SER A 275 -12.27 16.52 -14.01
C SER A 275 -11.37 15.64 -14.88
N GLY A 276 -11.32 14.34 -14.61
CA GLY A 276 -10.51 13.38 -15.35
C GLY A 276 -9.00 13.45 -15.06
N ASN A 277 -8.57 14.25 -14.08
CA ASN A 277 -7.15 14.46 -13.82
C ASN A 277 -6.73 14.22 -12.37
N ASP A 278 -7.65 14.18 -11.40
CA ASP A 278 -7.35 13.78 -10.02
C ASP A 278 -7.41 12.25 -9.88
N ARG A 279 -6.32 11.59 -9.46
CA ARG A 279 -6.29 10.12 -9.36
C ARG A 279 -7.27 9.65 -8.27
N PRO A 280 -8.06 8.59 -8.50
CA PRO A 280 -8.92 8.07 -7.46
C PRO A 280 -8.11 7.42 -6.34
N PHE A 281 -8.67 7.42 -5.13
CA PHE A 281 -8.31 6.47 -4.08
C PHE A 281 -9.60 5.79 -3.63
N VAL A 282 -9.65 4.47 -3.87
CA VAL A 282 -10.75 3.60 -3.46
C VAL A 282 -10.13 2.39 -2.78
N LEU A 283 -10.50 2.15 -1.53
CA LEU A 283 -10.22 0.87 -0.87
C LEU A 283 -11.38 -0.10 -1.13
N SER A 284 -11.10 -1.33 -1.51
CA SER A 284 -12.12 -2.36 -1.80
C SER A 284 -11.87 -3.64 -1.00
N ARG A 285 -12.94 -4.27 -0.49
CA ARG A 285 -12.82 -5.58 0.17
C ARG A 285 -12.77 -6.71 -0.83
N ALA A 286 -13.81 -6.85 -1.62
CA ALA A 286 -13.87 -7.82 -2.72
C ALA A 286 -13.09 -7.30 -3.93
N PHE A 287 -12.46 -8.22 -4.66
CA PHE A 287 -11.65 -7.91 -5.83
C PHE A 287 -11.59 -9.11 -6.78
N PHE A 288 -11.25 -8.81 -8.03
CA PHE A 288 -10.98 -9.80 -9.08
C PHE A 288 -9.69 -9.45 -9.84
N ALA A 289 -9.25 -10.31 -10.76
CA ALA A 289 -8.15 -10.00 -11.67
C ALA A 289 -8.43 -8.68 -12.44
N GLY A 290 -7.55 -7.69 -12.27
CA GLY A 290 -7.70 -6.36 -12.86
C GLY A 290 -8.04 -5.23 -11.88
N SER A 291 -8.38 -5.56 -10.63
CA SER A 291 -8.73 -4.58 -9.58
C SER A 291 -7.60 -3.61 -9.26
N GLN A 292 -6.35 -4.02 -9.47
CA GLN A 292 -5.15 -3.20 -9.27
C GLN A 292 -5.13 -1.90 -10.09
N ARG A 293 -5.92 -1.84 -11.18
CA ARG A 293 -5.96 -0.68 -12.06
C ARG A 293 -6.65 0.53 -11.44
N VAL A 294 -7.38 0.35 -10.34
CA VAL A 294 -8.23 1.40 -9.75
C VAL A 294 -8.37 1.35 -8.22
N SER A 295 -7.97 0.27 -7.55
CA SER A 295 -8.23 0.10 -6.12
C SER A 295 -7.00 -0.33 -5.31
N ALA A 296 -6.98 0.11 -4.06
CA ALA A 296 -6.26 -0.58 -2.98
C ALA A 296 -7.16 -1.68 -2.41
N VAL A 297 -6.58 -2.71 -1.79
CA VAL A 297 -7.34 -3.75 -1.08
C VAL A 297 -6.80 -3.97 0.32
N TRP A 298 -7.60 -4.55 1.20
CA TRP A 298 -7.12 -5.07 2.47
C TRP A 298 -7.65 -6.48 2.70
N THR A 299 -7.04 -7.19 3.65
CA THR A 299 -7.35 -8.61 3.93
C THR A 299 -8.66 -8.85 4.68
N GLY A 300 -9.54 -7.85 4.79
CA GLY A 300 -10.80 -7.96 5.52
C GLY A 300 -10.62 -7.99 7.04
N ASP A 301 -11.63 -8.54 7.70
CA ASP A 301 -11.82 -8.52 9.15
C ASP A 301 -10.95 -9.56 9.86
N ASN A 302 -9.66 -9.24 10.02
CA ASN A 302 -8.71 -10.05 10.78
C ASN A 302 -8.92 -9.93 12.31
N THR A 303 -8.22 -10.73 13.10
CA THR A 303 -8.34 -10.71 14.58
C THR A 303 -7.06 -10.17 15.23
N ALA A 304 -7.20 -9.54 16.40
CA ALA A 304 -6.13 -9.00 17.23
C ALA A 304 -5.31 -10.11 17.93
N GLU A 305 -4.69 -10.98 17.13
CA GLU A 305 -3.91 -12.14 17.56
C GLU A 305 -2.57 -12.22 16.83
N TRP A 306 -1.56 -12.83 17.48
CA TRP A 306 -0.22 -13.01 16.92
C TRP A 306 -0.20 -13.83 15.62
N GLU A 307 -1.05 -14.86 15.53
CA GLU A 307 -1.20 -15.66 14.31
C GLU A 307 -1.73 -14.82 13.14
N GLN A 308 -2.62 -13.87 13.41
CA GLN A 308 -3.17 -12.95 12.41
C GLN A 308 -2.13 -11.92 11.97
N LEU A 309 -1.27 -11.46 12.87
CA LEU A 309 -0.08 -10.69 12.50
C LEU A 309 0.83 -11.52 11.57
N ARG A 310 1.07 -12.80 11.87
CA ARG A 310 1.90 -13.68 11.04
C ARG A 310 1.32 -13.90 9.65
N VAL A 311 0.05 -14.32 9.56
CA VAL A 311 -0.60 -14.67 8.28
C VAL A 311 -0.80 -13.45 7.37
N SER A 312 -0.81 -12.24 7.92
CA SER A 312 -0.87 -11.02 7.12
C SER A 312 0.25 -10.92 6.07
N VAL A 313 1.45 -11.44 6.36
CA VAL A 313 2.61 -11.39 5.46
C VAL A 313 2.38 -12.22 4.20
N PRO A 314 2.13 -13.55 4.28
CA PRO A 314 1.86 -14.34 3.09
C PRO A 314 0.61 -13.86 2.33
N MET A 315 -0.42 -13.35 3.01
CA MET A 315 -1.59 -12.78 2.32
C MET A 315 -1.24 -11.57 1.45
N VAL A 316 -0.51 -10.58 2.00
CA VAL A 316 -0.10 -9.37 1.25
C VAL A 316 0.89 -9.72 0.13
N LEU A 317 1.79 -10.68 0.37
CA LEU A 317 2.71 -11.17 -0.65
C LEU A 317 1.96 -11.82 -1.82
N THR A 318 0.99 -12.70 -1.54
CA THR A 318 0.20 -13.35 -2.59
C THR A 318 -0.59 -12.33 -3.40
N LEU A 319 -1.22 -11.33 -2.76
CA LEU A 319 -1.91 -10.26 -3.46
C LEU A 319 -0.99 -9.50 -4.42
N GLY A 320 0.22 -9.15 -3.98
CA GLY A 320 1.25 -8.52 -4.80
C GLY A 320 1.69 -9.38 -5.99
N LEU A 321 1.93 -10.67 -5.78
CA LEU A 321 2.27 -11.63 -6.85
C LEU A 321 1.17 -11.74 -7.91
N THR A 322 -0.09 -11.54 -7.52
CA THR A 322 -1.25 -11.52 -8.42
C THR A 322 -1.64 -10.12 -8.89
N GLY A 323 -0.67 -9.19 -8.93
CA GLY A 323 -0.80 -7.87 -9.52
C GLY A 323 -1.42 -6.80 -8.61
N ILE A 324 -1.97 -7.17 -7.45
CA ILE A 324 -2.55 -6.24 -6.48
C ILE A 324 -1.45 -5.69 -5.56
N ALA A 325 -0.60 -4.81 -6.13
CA ALA A 325 0.58 -4.29 -5.42
C ALA A 325 0.24 -3.34 -4.27
N PHE A 326 -1.00 -2.84 -4.18
CA PHE A 326 -1.46 -1.91 -3.15
C PHE A 326 -2.39 -2.59 -2.15
N SER A 327 -1.82 -3.40 -1.27
CA SER A 327 -2.53 -4.23 -0.30
C SER A 327 -1.95 -4.12 1.12
N GLY A 328 -2.74 -4.51 2.12
CA GLY A 328 -2.35 -4.48 3.53
C GLY A 328 -3.36 -5.20 4.43
N ALA A 329 -3.08 -5.25 5.72
CA ALA A 329 -3.98 -5.80 6.75
C ALA A 329 -4.25 -4.74 7.83
N ASP A 330 -5.36 -4.88 8.55
CA ASP A 330 -5.72 -3.94 9.61
C ASP A 330 -4.75 -4.07 10.79
N VAL A 331 -4.02 -2.98 11.04
CA VAL A 331 -2.98 -2.93 12.08
C VAL A 331 -3.62 -2.95 13.45
N GLY A 332 -3.21 -3.92 14.25
CA GLY A 332 -3.76 -4.25 15.57
C GLY A 332 -4.95 -5.22 15.55
N GLY A 333 -5.39 -5.68 14.37
CA GLY A 333 -6.45 -6.67 14.20
C GLY A 333 -7.86 -6.12 14.40
N PHE A 334 -8.76 -6.34 13.44
CA PHE A 334 -10.12 -5.77 13.46
C PHE A 334 -10.91 -6.24 14.68
N PHE A 335 -11.06 -7.56 14.88
CA PHE A 335 -11.74 -8.13 16.05
C PHE A 335 -10.84 -8.22 17.27
N GLY A 336 -11.40 -8.01 18.46
CA GLY A 336 -10.68 -8.17 19.73
C GLY A 336 -9.84 -6.96 20.15
N ASN A 337 -9.19 -7.08 21.30
CA ASN A 337 -8.35 -6.01 21.86
C ASN A 337 -6.90 -6.53 21.91
N PRO A 338 -5.98 -6.02 21.08
CA PRO A 338 -4.59 -6.47 21.12
C PRO A 338 -3.96 -6.05 22.44
N GLU A 339 -3.18 -6.94 23.04
CA GLU A 339 -2.26 -6.55 24.11
C GLU A 339 -1.25 -5.52 23.58
N PRO A 340 -0.70 -4.65 24.45
CA PRO A 340 0.25 -3.62 24.03
C PRO A 340 1.37 -4.18 23.14
N GLU A 341 2.07 -5.24 23.54
CA GLU A 341 3.18 -5.77 22.72
C GLU A 341 2.75 -6.12 21.28
N LEU A 342 1.62 -6.81 21.13
CA LEU A 342 1.07 -7.16 19.81
C LEU A 342 0.79 -5.90 18.98
N LEU A 343 0.12 -4.90 19.56
CA LEU A 343 -0.18 -3.66 18.84
C LEU A 343 1.10 -2.97 18.37
N LEU A 344 2.13 -2.88 19.21
CA LEU A 344 3.42 -2.30 18.82
C LEU A 344 4.08 -3.10 17.69
N ARG A 345 4.16 -4.43 17.79
CA ARG A 345 4.75 -5.27 16.74
C ARG A 345 4.00 -5.12 15.43
N TRP A 346 2.68 -4.98 15.49
CA TRP A 346 1.88 -4.74 14.29
C TRP A 346 2.16 -3.38 13.66
N TYR A 347 2.34 -2.31 14.44
CA TYR A 347 2.76 -1.01 13.90
C TYR A 347 4.16 -1.08 13.27
N GLN A 348 5.09 -1.79 13.90
CA GLN A 348 6.45 -1.97 13.38
C GLN A 348 6.45 -2.72 12.05
N LEU A 349 5.67 -3.79 11.91
CA LEU A 349 5.55 -4.55 10.66
C LEU A 349 4.72 -3.82 9.61
N GLY A 350 3.56 -3.27 10.01
CA GLY A 350 2.60 -2.63 9.13
C GLY A 350 3.12 -1.33 8.51
N ALA A 351 4.07 -0.65 9.16
CA ALA A 351 4.82 0.44 8.55
C ALA A 351 5.51 0.05 7.23
N TYR A 352 5.74 -1.25 7.01
CA TYR A 352 6.33 -1.80 5.80
C TYR A 352 5.33 -2.36 4.76
N TYR A 353 4.03 -2.44 5.06
CA TYR A 353 3.02 -2.86 4.06
C TYR A 353 2.81 -1.83 2.96
N PRO A 354 2.43 -2.22 1.73
CA PRO A 354 2.04 -1.25 0.71
C PRO A 354 0.89 -0.33 1.15
N PHE A 355 -0.16 -0.88 1.76
CA PHE A 355 -1.26 -0.13 2.39
C PHE A 355 -1.19 -0.23 3.93
N PHE A 356 -1.18 0.90 4.62
CA PHE A 356 -0.91 0.96 6.07
C PHE A 356 -2.05 1.67 6.83
N ARG A 357 -2.96 0.88 7.40
CA ARG A 357 -4.15 1.37 8.12
C ARG A 357 -4.29 0.73 9.51
N GLY A 358 -4.46 1.56 10.54
CA GLY A 358 -5.03 1.11 11.81
C GLY A 358 -6.56 1.14 11.73
N HIS A 359 -7.22 0.02 12.00
CA HIS A 359 -8.69 -0.10 12.01
C HIS A 359 -9.12 -1.14 13.04
N ALA A 360 -10.32 -1.00 13.61
CA ALA A 360 -10.81 -1.79 14.73
C ALA A 360 -12.34 -1.91 14.71
N HIS A 361 -12.86 -3.05 15.16
CA HIS A 361 -14.29 -3.34 15.25
C HIS A 361 -15.02 -2.46 16.29
N HIS A 362 -16.35 -2.35 16.16
CA HIS A 362 -17.23 -1.56 17.03
C HIS A 362 -17.01 -1.80 18.53
N ASP A 363 -16.99 -3.08 18.91
CA ASP A 363 -16.91 -3.52 20.32
C ASP A 363 -15.52 -3.40 20.94
N THR A 364 -14.53 -2.93 20.18
CA THR A 364 -13.16 -2.78 20.66
C THR A 364 -12.99 -1.50 21.47
N ARG A 365 -12.08 -1.54 22.44
CA ARG A 365 -11.60 -0.34 23.12
C ARG A 365 -10.94 0.60 22.11
N ARG A 366 -10.94 1.89 22.43
CA ARG A 366 -10.12 2.87 21.71
C ARG A 366 -8.66 2.47 21.79
N ARG A 367 -7.98 2.54 20.65
CA ARG A 367 -6.57 2.14 20.51
C ARG A 367 -5.80 3.03 19.56
N GLU A 368 -6.15 4.32 19.52
CA GLU A 368 -5.28 5.31 18.88
C GLU A 368 -3.88 5.26 19.54
N PRO A 369 -2.80 5.52 18.77
CA PRO A 369 -1.42 5.20 19.16
C PRO A 369 -0.94 5.71 20.53
N TRP A 370 -1.55 6.77 21.05
CA TRP A 370 -1.16 7.43 22.30
C TRP A 370 -1.80 6.86 23.58
N LEU A 371 -2.68 5.86 23.46
CA LEU A 371 -3.47 5.37 24.60
C LEU A 371 -2.73 4.35 25.49
N PHE A 372 -1.50 3.98 25.15
CA PHE A 372 -0.78 2.87 25.79
C PHE A 372 0.49 3.30 26.55
N GLY A 373 0.54 4.55 27.00
CA GLY A 373 1.64 5.11 27.79
C GLY A 373 2.83 5.60 26.97
N ASP A 374 3.66 6.45 27.56
CA ASP A 374 4.65 7.26 26.85
C ASP A 374 5.68 6.45 26.05
N ARG A 375 6.18 5.34 26.62
CA ARG A 375 7.15 4.46 25.95
C ARG A 375 6.56 3.90 24.66
N MET A 376 5.35 3.35 24.74
CA MET A 376 4.71 2.72 23.60
C MET A 376 4.30 3.73 22.54
N THR A 377 3.76 4.88 22.96
CA THR A 377 3.48 6.00 22.07
C THR A 377 4.72 6.42 21.29
N ALA A 378 5.88 6.50 21.96
CA ALA A 378 7.14 6.81 21.29
C ALA A 378 7.57 5.73 20.29
N LEU A 379 7.42 4.44 20.63
CA LEU A 379 7.80 3.34 19.75
C LEU A 379 6.88 3.22 18.51
N ILE A 380 5.56 3.40 18.68
CA ILE A 380 4.61 3.45 17.56
C ILE A 380 4.89 4.68 16.69
N ARG A 381 5.12 5.86 17.30
CA ARG A 381 5.55 7.07 16.59
C ARG A 381 6.77 6.77 15.73
N GLU A 382 7.75 6.06 16.27
CA GLU A 382 8.97 5.75 15.52
C GLU A 382 8.73 4.80 14.35
N ALA A 383 7.86 3.81 14.47
CA ALA A 383 7.46 2.96 13.34
C ALA A 383 6.79 3.78 12.23
N ILE A 384 5.89 4.69 12.60
CA ILE A 384 5.23 5.59 11.66
C ILE A 384 6.25 6.56 11.03
N HIS A 385 7.18 7.14 11.80
CA HIS A 385 8.26 7.98 11.27
C HIS A 385 9.14 7.26 10.25
N ILE A 386 9.43 5.96 10.44
CA ILE A 386 10.14 5.16 9.44
C ILE A 386 9.36 5.16 8.13
N ARG A 387 8.07 4.83 8.17
CA ARG A 387 7.21 4.87 6.98
C ARG A 387 7.25 6.24 6.29
N TYR A 388 7.05 7.32 7.04
CA TYR A 388 7.08 8.68 6.47
C TYR A 388 8.43 9.02 5.83
N SER A 389 9.54 8.61 6.46
CA SER A 389 10.87 8.81 5.89
C SER A 389 11.03 8.08 4.56
N LEU A 390 10.48 6.87 4.44
CA LEU A 390 10.57 6.00 3.27
C LEU A 390 9.53 6.30 2.19
N LEU A 391 8.63 7.28 2.35
CA LEU A 391 7.64 7.62 1.31
C LEU A 391 8.25 7.85 -0.08
N PRO A 392 9.43 8.52 -0.25
CA PRO A 392 10.07 8.62 -1.57
C PRO A 392 10.42 7.26 -2.18
N TYR A 393 10.85 6.30 -1.35
CA TYR A 393 11.14 4.94 -1.78
C TYR A 393 9.86 4.19 -2.15
N TYR A 394 8.85 4.18 -1.28
CA TYR A 394 7.55 3.56 -1.56
C TYR A 394 6.92 4.10 -2.84
N TYR A 395 6.91 5.42 -3.02
CA TYR A 395 6.31 6.06 -4.18
C TYR A 395 7.07 5.72 -5.48
N THR A 396 8.40 5.54 -5.39
CA THR A 396 9.21 5.02 -6.50
C THR A 396 8.89 3.55 -6.81
N LEU A 397 8.65 2.72 -5.79
CA LEU A 397 8.23 1.34 -6.00
C LEU A 397 6.81 1.23 -6.59
N PHE A 398 5.90 2.11 -6.22
CA PHE A 398 4.58 2.18 -6.87
C PHE A 398 4.71 2.60 -8.34
N ARG A 399 5.68 3.45 -8.69
CA ARG A 399 6.02 3.71 -10.09
C ARG A 399 6.56 2.49 -10.82
N GLU A 400 7.43 1.71 -10.18
CA GLU A 400 7.88 0.44 -10.75
C GLU A 400 6.70 -0.52 -10.97
N ALA A 401 5.80 -0.64 -9.99
CA ALA A 401 4.60 -1.46 -10.08
C ALA A 401 3.65 -0.99 -11.19
N SER A 402 3.49 0.32 -11.39
CA SER A 402 2.60 0.86 -12.42
C SER A 402 3.11 0.65 -13.84
N VAL A 403 4.43 0.55 -14.02
CA VAL A 403 5.07 0.37 -15.33
C VAL A 403 5.32 -1.10 -15.64
N SER A 404 5.72 -1.89 -14.64
CA SER A 404 6.21 -3.27 -14.84
C SER A 404 5.32 -4.33 -14.21
N GLY A 405 4.38 -3.97 -13.35
CA GLY A 405 3.59 -4.93 -12.57
C GLY A 405 4.34 -5.58 -11.41
N VAL A 406 5.65 -5.39 -11.27
CA VAL A 406 6.44 -5.94 -10.15
C VAL A 406 5.96 -5.32 -8.83
N PRO A 407 5.59 -6.12 -7.80
CA PRO A 407 4.95 -5.59 -6.61
C PRO A 407 5.91 -4.80 -5.71
N VAL A 408 5.32 -3.96 -4.84
CA VAL A 408 6.05 -3.17 -3.84
C VAL A 408 6.65 -4.06 -2.75
N MET A 409 5.86 -5.00 -2.23
CA MET A 409 6.28 -6.01 -1.26
C MET A 409 6.47 -7.35 -1.99
N ARG A 410 7.60 -8.02 -1.77
CA ARG A 410 8.04 -9.16 -2.59
C ARG A 410 8.49 -10.32 -1.69
N PRO A 411 8.14 -11.57 -2.02
CA PRO A 411 8.69 -12.71 -1.31
C PRO A 411 10.19 -12.82 -1.62
N LEU A 412 10.97 -13.39 -0.71
CA LEU A 412 12.41 -13.50 -0.89
C LEU A 412 12.79 -14.22 -2.20
N TRP A 413 12.10 -15.31 -2.54
CA TRP A 413 12.36 -16.07 -3.78
C TRP A 413 12.15 -15.26 -5.07
N MET A 414 11.40 -14.15 -5.04
CA MET A 414 11.30 -13.27 -6.21
C MET A 414 12.60 -12.51 -6.48
N GLU A 415 13.32 -12.11 -5.43
CA GLU A 415 14.61 -11.41 -5.53
C GLU A 415 15.80 -12.37 -5.57
N PHE A 416 15.63 -13.59 -5.05
CA PHE A 416 16.65 -14.64 -4.98
C PHE A 416 16.14 -15.97 -5.59
N PRO A 417 15.79 -16.00 -6.89
CA PRO A 417 15.12 -17.16 -7.51
C PRO A 417 15.97 -18.43 -7.61
N SER A 418 17.27 -18.34 -7.34
CA SER A 418 18.19 -19.49 -7.31
C SER A 418 18.47 -20.01 -5.90
N ASP A 419 17.94 -19.34 -4.88
CA ASP A 419 18.22 -19.61 -3.47
C ASP A 419 17.06 -20.40 -2.86
N GLU A 420 17.16 -21.73 -2.87
CA GLU A 420 16.07 -22.64 -2.48
C GLU A 420 15.61 -22.46 -1.02
N LEU A 421 16.47 -21.90 -0.15
CA LEU A 421 16.11 -21.58 1.24
C LEU A 421 15.04 -20.47 1.35
N THR A 422 14.83 -19.72 0.27
CA THR A 422 13.86 -18.62 0.22
C THR A 422 12.46 -19.06 -0.21
N PHE A 423 12.28 -20.29 -0.72
CA PHE A 423 11.05 -20.72 -1.39
C PHE A 423 9.90 -20.93 -0.40
N SER A 424 10.21 -21.40 0.81
CA SER A 424 9.25 -21.64 1.89
C SER A 424 9.24 -20.51 2.94
N ASN A 425 9.83 -19.35 2.65
CA ASN A 425 9.88 -18.26 3.62
C ASN A 425 8.54 -17.53 3.72
N ASP A 426 7.96 -17.48 4.91
CA ASP A 426 6.71 -16.79 5.25
C ASP A 426 6.90 -15.72 6.35
N GLU A 427 8.11 -15.59 6.90
CA GLU A 427 8.42 -14.69 8.03
C GLU A 427 9.11 -13.39 7.62
N ALA A 428 9.79 -13.38 6.48
CA ALA A 428 10.53 -12.24 5.96
C ALA A 428 10.13 -11.90 4.53
N PHE A 429 10.32 -10.64 4.16
CA PHE A 429 9.98 -10.16 2.83
C PHE A 429 10.90 -9.04 2.42
N MET A 430 10.91 -8.78 1.12
CA MET A 430 11.55 -7.61 0.55
C MET A 430 10.53 -6.49 0.38
N VAL A 431 10.93 -5.25 0.71
CA VAL A 431 10.28 -4.03 0.20
C VAL A 431 11.14 -3.54 -0.96
N GLY A 432 10.58 -3.59 -2.16
CA GLY A 432 11.31 -3.39 -3.41
C GLY A 432 12.45 -4.39 -3.56
N GLY A 433 13.53 -3.95 -4.21
CA GLY A 433 14.77 -4.73 -4.31
C GLY A 433 15.80 -4.43 -3.22
N SER A 434 15.50 -3.56 -2.25
CA SER A 434 16.55 -2.93 -1.42
C SER A 434 16.44 -3.20 0.07
N LEU A 435 15.26 -3.49 0.62
CA LEU A 435 15.07 -3.68 2.05
C LEU A 435 14.53 -5.08 2.35
N LEU A 436 15.21 -5.84 3.20
CA LEU A 436 14.69 -7.05 3.81
C LEU A 436 14.08 -6.70 5.17
N VAL A 437 12.85 -7.14 5.42
CA VAL A 437 12.12 -6.94 6.66
C VAL A 437 11.79 -8.30 7.26
N HIS A 438 12.11 -8.51 8.53
CA HIS A 438 11.74 -9.71 9.28
C HIS A 438 10.81 -9.33 10.42
N GLY A 439 9.60 -9.90 10.46
CA GLY A 439 8.65 -9.61 11.53
C GLY A 439 8.99 -10.30 12.85
N ILE A 440 8.28 -9.91 13.91
CA ILE A 440 8.25 -10.60 15.20
C ILE A 440 6.81 -11.05 15.42
N TYR A 441 6.59 -12.36 15.48
CA TYR A 441 5.25 -12.96 15.40
C TYR A 441 4.82 -13.68 16.67
N ASN A 442 5.58 -13.56 17.76
CA ASN A 442 5.25 -14.15 19.05
C ASN A 442 5.51 -13.13 20.16
N GLU A 443 4.79 -13.28 21.26
CA GLU A 443 4.95 -12.47 22.46
C GLU A 443 6.30 -12.73 23.16
N GLY A 444 6.89 -11.69 23.76
CA GLY A 444 8.07 -11.83 24.62
C GLY A 444 9.36 -12.25 23.91
N VAL A 445 9.43 -12.15 22.59
CA VAL A 445 10.63 -12.53 21.82
C VAL A 445 11.77 -11.56 22.08
N THR A 446 12.91 -12.09 22.55
CA THR A 446 14.14 -11.34 22.82
C THR A 446 15.28 -11.66 21.85
N SER A 447 15.14 -12.71 21.05
CA SER A 447 16.11 -13.07 20.00
C SER A 447 15.41 -13.79 18.84
N VAL A 448 15.85 -13.58 17.61
CA VAL A 448 15.29 -14.20 16.41
C VAL A 448 16.39 -14.66 15.46
N SER A 449 16.16 -15.77 14.76
CA SER A 449 17.03 -16.25 13.69
C SER A 449 16.59 -15.64 12.37
N VAL A 450 17.43 -14.80 11.75
CA VAL A 450 17.13 -14.15 10.47
C VAL A 450 17.99 -14.75 9.38
N TYR A 451 17.36 -15.29 8.34
CA TYR A 451 18.05 -15.67 7.11
C TYR A 451 18.28 -14.43 6.23
N LEU A 452 19.54 -14.18 5.87
CA LEU A 452 19.90 -13.12 4.93
C LEU A 452 20.31 -13.78 3.60
N PRO A 453 19.49 -13.69 2.52
CA PRO A 453 19.69 -14.48 1.31
C PRO A 453 20.78 -13.93 0.37
N GLY A 454 21.24 -14.80 -0.53
CA GLY A 454 22.24 -14.50 -1.55
C GLY A 454 23.64 -14.16 -1.01
N SER A 455 24.65 -14.01 -1.86
CA SER A 455 26.04 -13.72 -1.43
C SER A 455 26.35 -12.24 -1.18
N LYS A 456 25.31 -11.38 -1.10
CA LYS A 456 25.46 -9.93 -0.95
C LYS A 456 25.66 -9.56 0.52
N ASP A 457 26.26 -8.40 0.76
CA ASP A 457 26.31 -7.83 2.10
C ASP A 457 24.97 -7.16 2.44
N TRP A 458 24.59 -7.19 3.71
CA TRP A 458 23.34 -6.64 4.24
C TRP A 458 23.65 -5.72 5.42
N TYR A 459 23.10 -4.51 5.39
CA TYR A 459 23.35 -3.49 6.40
C TYR A 459 22.13 -3.31 7.28
N ASP A 460 22.25 -3.57 8.58
CA ASP A 460 21.18 -3.30 9.53
C ASP A 460 20.79 -1.81 9.49
N LEU A 461 19.50 -1.54 9.25
CA LEU A 461 18.98 -0.21 8.94
C LEU A 461 19.19 0.79 10.10
N ARG A 462 19.28 0.31 11.34
CA ARG A 462 19.39 1.12 12.55
C ARG A 462 20.85 1.34 12.95
N THR A 463 21.65 0.29 12.89
CA THR A 463 23.00 0.24 13.45
C THR A 463 24.09 0.40 12.41
N GLY A 464 23.80 0.13 11.13
CA GLY A 464 24.76 0.11 10.03
C GLY A 464 25.69 -1.09 10.06
N SER A 465 25.47 -2.03 10.98
CA SER A 465 26.25 -3.25 11.08
C SER A 465 26.09 -4.07 9.81
N VAL A 466 27.18 -4.64 9.31
CA VAL A 466 27.21 -5.40 8.06
C VAL A 466 27.19 -6.90 8.37
N TYR A 467 26.37 -7.62 7.61
CA TYR A 467 26.21 -9.07 7.65
C TYR A 467 26.44 -9.64 6.25
N THR A 468 27.03 -10.82 6.16
CA THR A 468 27.24 -11.50 4.87
C THR A 468 26.03 -12.37 4.58
N GLY A 469 25.39 -12.21 3.43
CA GLY A 469 24.28 -13.09 3.06
C GLY A 469 24.72 -14.53 2.78
N GLY A 470 23.73 -15.41 2.67
CA GLY A 470 23.84 -16.85 2.50
C GLY A 470 23.80 -17.63 3.81
N ASP A 471 23.47 -16.97 4.93
CA ASP A 471 23.52 -17.57 6.27
C ASP A 471 22.41 -17.06 7.20
N HIS A 472 22.21 -17.76 8.31
CA HIS A 472 21.31 -17.39 9.39
C HIS A 472 22.06 -16.65 10.50
N TYR A 473 21.44 -15.60 11.02
CA TYR A 473 21.98 -14.81 12.11
C TYR A 473 21.02 -14.81 13.29
N MET A 474 21.52 -15.23 14.46
CA MET A 474 20.82 -15.02 15.73
C MET A 474 21.02 -13.58 16.17
N LEU A 475 19.92 -12.82 16.23
CA LEU A 475 19.93 -11.39 16.55
C LEU A 475 19.12 -11.13 17.81
N ASP A 476 19.69 -10.36 18.73
CA ASP A 476 18.95 -9.83 19.87
C ASP A 476 17.93 -8.80 19.39
N VAL A 477 16.69 -8.94 19.86
CA VAL A 477 15.60 -8.01 19.56
C VAL A 477 15.00 -7.47 20.84
N THR A 478 14.60 -6.21 20.80
CA THR A 478 13.90 -5.52 21.88
C THR A 478 12.56 -5.00 21.34
N ASP A 479 11.79 -4.32 22.18
CA ASP A 479 10.59 -3.60 21.76
C ASP A 479 10.90 -2.42 20.83
N GLU A 480 12.16 -1.97 20.72
CA GLU A 480 12.52 -0.79 19.93
C GLU A 480 12.28 -0.92 18.43
N SER A 481 12.48 -2.12 17.86
CA SER A 481 12.38 -2.35 16.42
C SER A 481 12.24 -3.82 16.07
N ILE A 482 11.86 -4.08 14.83
CA ILE A 482 12.02 -5.37 14.15
C ILE A 482 13.32 -5.37 13.31
N PRO A 483 13.92 -6.54 13.01
CA PRO A 483 15.10 -6.61 12.14
C PRO A 483 14.81 -6.15 10.70
N VAL A 484 15.57 -5.17 10.21
CA VAL A 484 15.45 -4.62 8.86
C VAL A 484 16.82 -4.34 8.29
N PHE A 485 17.06 -4.78 7.05
CA PHE A 485 18.37 -4.71 6.41
C PHE A 485 18.29 -4.07 5.03
N GLN A 486 19.18 -3.12 4.76
CA GLN A 486 19.42 -2.63 3.41
C GLN A 486 20.42 -3.52 2.69
N GLN A 487 20.06 -3.98 1.49
CA GLN A 487 20.95 -4.77 0.65
C GLN A 487 22.12 -3.91 0.13
N GLY A 488 23.35 -4.43 0.24
CA GLY A 488 24.53 -3.83 -0.38
C GLY A 488 24.40 -3.79 -1.89
N GLY A 489 24.85 -2.68 -2.49
CA GLY A 489 24.65 -2.36 -3.90
C GLY A 489 23.44 -1.47 -4.16
N THR A 490 22.76 -0.95 -3.13
CA THR A 490 21.53 -0.16 -3.30
C THR A 490 21.62 1.25 -2.77
N ILE A 491 20.86 2.15 -3.38
CA ILE A 491 20.66 3.54 -2.94
C ILE A 491 19.18 3.76 -2.63
N ILE A 492 18.86 4.17 -1.40
CA ILE A 492 17.48 4.45 -0.97
C ILE A 492 17.31 5.96 -0.76
N PRO A 493 16.39 6.62 -1.48
CA PRO A 493 15.98 7.99 -1.18
C PRO A 493 15.01 8.00 0.00
N ARG A 494 15.20 8.94 0.93
CA ARG A 494 14.28 9.17 2.05
C ARG A 494 14.20 10.65 2.42
N ARG A 495 13.23 11.00 3.26
CA ARG A 495 13.08 12.35 3.82
C ARG A 495 13.25 12.32 5.34
N ASP A 496 14.23 13.07 5.84
CA ASP A 496 14.61 13.04 7.26
C ASP A 496 13.95 14.17 8.08
N ARG A 497 13.12 15.00 7.43
CA ARG A 497 12.34 16.06 8.09
C ARG A 497 10.95 15.53 8.37
N PHE A 498 10.70 15.15 9.62
CA PHE A 498 9.37 14.72 10.03
C PHE A 498 8.39 15.89 9.97
N ARG A 499 7.22 15.62 9.38
CA ARG A 499 6.09 16.54 9.22
C ARG A 499 4.83 15.77 9.55
N ARG A 500 3.74 16.49 9.84
CA ARG A 500 2.46 15.91 10.27
C ARG A 500 1.70 15.07 9.23
N SER A 501 2.01 15.25 7.94
CA SER A 501 1.42 14.50 6.81
C SER A 501 2.35 14.53 5.58
N SER A 502 2.13 13.64 4.62
CA SER A 502 2.94 13.55 3.39
C SER A 502 2.87 14.83 2.55
N THR A 503 1.69 15.47 2.49
CA THR A 503 1.48 16.76 1.83
C THR A 503 2.40 17.85 2.38
N GLN A 504 2.62 17.86 3.70
CA GLN A 504 3.51 18.84 4.34
C GLN A 504 5.00 18.53 4.13
N MET A 505 5.33 17.32 3.68
CA MET A 505 6.69 16.94 3.28
C MET A 505 7.02 17.36 1.84
N ASP A 506 6.04 17.80 1.05
CA ASP A 506 6.18 18.01 -0.39
C ASP A 506 7.44 18.81 -0.77
N ARG A 507 7.74 19.88 -0.03
CA ARG A 507 8.90 20.77 -0.30
C ARG A 507 10.18 20.39 0.44
N ASP A 508 10.17 19.30 1.20
CA ASP A 508 11.35 18.87 1.95
C ASP A 508 12.41 18.24 1.03
N PRO A 509 13.70 18.44 1.38
CA PRO A 509 14.82 17.85 0.68
C PRO A 509 14.94 16.36 0.99
N TYR A 510 15.72 15.68 0.17
CA TYR A 510 15.98 14.26 0.28
C TYR A 510 17.34 13.97 0.92
N THR A 511 17.42 12.79 1.53
CA THR A 511 18.65 12.13 1.94
C THR A 511 18.80 10.85 1.11
N LEU A 512 20.00 10.61 0.56
CA LEU A 512 20.33 9.36 -0.12
C LEU A 512 21.12 8.45 0.82
N VAL A 513 20.63 7.24 1.07
CA VAL A 513 21.33 6.22 1.86
C VAL A 513 21.94 5.18 0.94
N ILE A 514 23.26 5.19 0.83
CA ILE A 514 24.06 4.35 -0.06
C ILE A 514 24.63 3.19 0.75
N ALA A 515 24.17 1.98 0.47
CA ALA A 515 24.76 0.75 0.98
C ALA A 515 25.68 0.16 -0.08
N LEU A 516 26.99 0.24 0.10
CA LEU A 516 27.95 -0.26 -0.89
C LEU A 516 27.99 -1.79 -0.90
N ASN A 517 28.10 -2.38 -2.09
CA ASN A 517 28.45 -3.79 -2.23
C ASN A 517 29.98 -3.99 -2.07
N ARG A 518 30.44 -5.24 -2.19
CA ARG A 518 31.86 -5.61 -2.11
C ARG A 518 32.75 -4.97 -3.19
N SER A 519 32.16 -4.57 -4.32
CA SER A 519 32.84 -3.81 -5.38
C SER A 519 32.88 -2.30 -5.10
N SER A 520 32.38 -1.85 -3.95
CA SER A 520 32.20 -0.43 -3.60
C SER A 520 31.28 0.31 -4.57
N GLU A 521 30.23 -0.37 -5.03
CA GLU A 521 29.24 0.17 -5.96
C GLU A 521 27.83 0.12 -5.36
N ALA A 522 26.95 0.99 -5.85
CA ALA A 522 25.53 0.98 -5.53
C ALA A 522 24.70 1.70 -6.58
N GLU A 523 23.43 1.31 -6.71
CA GLU A 523 22.47 1.94 -7.61
C GLU A 523 21.10 2.10 -6.95
N GLY A 524 20.36 3.14 -7.33
CA GLY A 524 18.95 3.27 -6.96
C GLY A 524 18.24 4.36 -7.75
N GLU A 525 16.94 4.48 -7.54
CA GLU A 525 16.10 5.40 -8.29
C GLU A 525 15.27 6.29 -7.37
N LEU A 526 14.82 7.44 -7.89
CA LEU A 526 13.83 8.30 -7.26
C LEU A 526 12.85 8.81 -8.32
N TYR A 527 11.57 8.51 -8.13
CA TYR A 527 10.46 9.05 -8.91
C TYR A 527 9.71 10.13 -8.13
N VAL A 528 9.39 11.24 -8.80
CA VAL A 528 8.67 12.39 -8.22
C VAL A 528 7.74 12.99 -9.27
N ASP A 529 6.46 13.12 -8.95
CA ASP A 529 5.48 13.94 -9.68
C ASP A 529 4.75 14.86 -8.67
N ASP A 530 3.57 15.36 -9.03
CA ASP A 530 2.74 16.17 -8.13
C ASP A 530 2.01 15.35 -7.04
N GLY A 531 2.18 14.02 -7.03
CA GLY A 531 1.58 13.13 -6.05
C GLY A 531 0.09 12.90 -6.20
N LYS A 532 -0.57 13.51 -7.20
CA LYS A 532 -2.03 13.63 -7.24
C LYS A 532 -2.66 13.39 -8.61
N THR A 533 -2.07 13.91 -9.68
CA THR A 533 -2.76 14.00 -10.98
C THR A 533 -2.28 12.98 -12.01
N TYR A 534 -2.99 12.84 -13.13
CA TYR A 534 -2.51 12.07 -14.29
C TYR A 534 -1.50 12.84 -15.17
N ASP A 535 -1.01 14.01 -14.75
CA ASP A 535 -0.07 14.78 -15.57
C ASP A 535 1.27 14.07 -15.81
N PHE A 536 1.63 13.08 -14.98
CA PHE A 536 2.80 12.24 -15.21
C PHE A 536 2.72 11.44 -16.52
N GLU A 537 1.51 11.08 -16.99
CA GLU A 537 1.32 10.40 -18.29
C GLU A 537 1.72 11.31 -19.46
N LYS A 538 1.69 12.63 -19.24
CA LYS A 538 2.11 13.67 -20.21
C LYS A 538 3.58 14.07 -20.04
N GLY A 539 4.33 13.37 -19.18
CA GLY A 539 5.74 13.65 -18.90
C GLY A 539 5.99 14.57 -17.71
N ALA A 540 4.96 14.97 -16.95
CA ALA A 540 5.15 15.84 -15.79
C ALA A 540 5.65 15.07 -14.56
N TYR A 541 6.89 14.58 -14.62
CA TYR A 541 7.58 13.94 -13.51
C TYR A 541 9.10 14.12 -13.63
N ILE A 542 9.80 13.81 -12.53
CA ILE A 542 11.25 13.64 -12.45
C ILE A 542 11.51 12.18 -12.11
N HIS A 543 12.39 11.52 -12.86
CA HIS A 543 12.81 10.14 -12.57
C HIS A 543 14.33 10.07 -12.63
N ARG A 544 14.97 9.95 -11.47
CA ARG A 544 16.43 9.99 -11.33
C ARG A 544 16.99 8.60 -11.13
N ARG A 545 18.09 8.31 -11.82
CA ARG A 545 19.00 7.21 -11.52
C ARG A 545 20.17 7.74 -10.73
N PHE A 546 20.48 7.09 -9.62
CA PHE A 546 21.68 7.34 -8.85
C PHE A 546 22.63 6.16 -9.00
N VAL A 547 23.88 6.42 -9.34
CA VAL A 547 24.92 5.38 -9.45
C VAL A 547 26.14 5.82 -8.67
N PHE A 548 26.57 5.00 -7.71
CA PHE A 548 27.84 5.13 -7.03
C PHE A 548 28.80 4.09 -7.59
N SER A 549 29.92 4.54 -8.17
CA SER A 549 31.03 3.66 -8.55
C SER A 549 32.34 4.45 -8.55
N SER A 550 33.45 3.79 -8.26
CA SER A 550 34.79 4.39 -8.29
C SER A 550 34.91 5.69 -7.46
N GLY A 551 34.25 5.73 -6.29
CA GLY A 551 34.26 6.89 -5.38
C GLY A 551 33.44 8.11 -5.87
N ARG A 552 32.62 7.94 -6.91
CA ARG A 552 31.79 8.99 -7.49
C ARG A 552 30.32 8.59 -7.46
N LEU A 553 29.47 9.45 -6.91
CA LEU A 553 28.01 9.39 -7.07
C LEU A 553 27.60 10.22 -8.28
N THR A 554 26.77 9.68 -9.17
CA THR A 554 26.15 10.42 -10.27
C THR A 554 24.64 10.39 -10.14
N SER A 555 23.99 11.46 -10.62
CA SER A 555 22.55 11.55 -10.83
C SER A 555 22.31 11.81 -12.31
N SER A 556 21.52 10.97 -12.96
CA SER A 556 21.09 11.16 -14.35
C SER A 556 19.58 11.02 -14.50
N ASN A 557 19.00 11.75 -15.44
CA ASN A 557 17.57 11.64 -15.75
C ASN A 557 17.28 10.33 -16.50
N MET A 558 16.28 9.57 -16.05
CA MET A 558 15.78 8.38 -16.72
C MET A 558 14.56 8.66 -17.59
N ALA A 559 13.94 9.84 -17.47
CA ALA A 559 12.76 10.17 -18.27
C ALA A 559 13.11 10.15 -19.77
N SER A 560 12.58 9.17 -20.49
CA SER A 560 12.75 9.01 -21.93
C SER A 560 11.56 9.64 -22.68
N GLY A 561 11.82 10.58 -23.60
CA GLY A 561 10.84 11.03 -24.59
C GLY A 561 10.60 12.54 -24.66
N VAL A 562 9.74 12.94 -25.61
CA VAL A 562 9.26 14.32 -25.76
C VAL A 562 8.26 14.61 -24.64
N LEU A 563 8.70 15.35 -23.62
CA LEU A 563 7.85 15.74 -22.49
C LEU A 563 6.88 16.83 -22.96
N HIS A 564 5.59 16.49 -23.09
CA HIS A 564 4.54 17.45 -23.47
C HIS A 564 4.19 18.42 -22.33
N LYS A 565 4.51 18.03 -21.09
CA LYS A 565 4.41 18.87 -19.89
C LYS A 565 5.65 18.67 -19.02
N LYS A 566 6.26 19.77 -18.56
CA LYS A 566 7.44 19.74 -17.69
C LYS A 566 7.01 19.80 -16.22
N PHE A 567 7.56 18.92 -15.39
CA PHE A 567 7.54 19.05 -13.94
C PHE A 567 8.88 19.61 -13.48
N SER A 568 8.84 20.65 -12.65
CA SER A 568 10.03 21.31 -12.12
C SER A 568 9.94 21.39 -10.61
N SER A 569 11.08 21.25 -9.95
CA SER A 569 11.15 21.18 -8.50
C SER A 569 12.44 21.80 -8.00
N ASN A 570 12.35 22.70 -7.03
CA ASN A 570 13.50 23.26 -6.33
C ASN A 570 13.97 22.40 -5.14
N ARG A 571 13.43 21.19 -4.98
CA ARG A 571 13.84 20.24 -3.93
C ARG A 571 15.28 19.80 -4.21
N VAL A 572 16.05 19.59 -3.14
CA VAL A 572 17.47 19.23 -3.22
C VAL A 572 17.76 17.91 -2.52
N ILE A 573 18.90 17.30 -2.84
CA ILE A 573 19.57 16.34 -1.97
C ILE A 573 20.37 17.14 -0.93
N GLU A 574 19.95 17.11 0.34
CA GLU A 574 20.65 17.84 1.42
C GLU A 574 21.68 16.98 2.16
N ARG A 575 21.67 15.68 1.95
CA ARG A 575 22.51 14.73 2.69
C ARG A 575 22.71 13.44 1.92
N ILE A 576 23.91 12.88 2.01
CA ILE A 576 24.23 11.54 1.51
C ILE A 576 24.89 10.78 2.66
N ILE A 577 24.37 9.59 2.94
CA ILE A 577 24.88 8.67 3.96
C ILE A 577 25.51 7.48 3.23
N LEU A 578 26.76 7.16 3.52
CA LEU A 578 27.48 6.05 2.90
C LEU A 578 27.85 4.99 3.92
N LEU A 579 27.44 3.74 3.64
CA LEU A 579 27.77 2.53 4.38
C LEU A 579 28.74 1.66 3.59
N GLY A 580 29.62 0.93 4.29
CA GLY A 580 30.63 0.07 3.67
C GLY A 580 31.93 0.78 3.26
N LEU A 581 32.10 2.07 3.56
CA LEU A 581 33.36 2.77 3.31
C LEU A 581 34.36 2.52 4.46
N HIS A 582 35.15 1.45 4.35
CA HIS A 582 36.05 0.97 5.43
C HIS A 582 37.35 1.75 5.64
N SER A 583 37.65 2.77 4.83
CA SER A 583 38.86 3.55 5.05
C SER A 583 38.65 4.51 6.22
N LYS A 584 39.32 4.24 7.36
CA LYS A 584 39.41 5.14 8.52
C LYS A 584 39.47 6.58 8.02
N ILE A 585 38.51 7.42 8.44
CA ILE A 585 38.61 8.86 8.25
C ILE A 585 39.84 9.30 9.05
N SER A 586 40.99 9.37 8.37
CA SER A 586 42.20 9.96 8.93
C SER A 586 41.90 11.40 9.30
N SER A 587 42.49 11.89 10.38
CA SER A 587 42.24 13.19 11.02
C SER A 587 42.48 14.45 10.16
N GLY A 588 42.75 14.32 8.87
CA GLY A 588 42.68 15.39 7.87
C GLY A 588 41.40 15.23 7.06
N GLY A 589 40.43 16.13 7.28
CA GLY A 589 39.06 16.02 6.76
C GLY A 589 38.99 15.67 5.27
N ARG A 590 38.15 14.70 4.91
CA ARG A 590 37.82 14.39 3.52
C ARG A 590 36.81 15.42 3.02
N THR A 591 36.90 15.75 1.74
CA THR A 591 35.95 16.62 1.07
C THR A 591 35.34 15.87 -0.11
N ALA A 592 34.13 16.22 -0.51
CA ALA A 592 33.58 15.79 -1.78
C ALA A 592 33.55 16.99 -2.75
N LEU A 593 33.90 16.75 -4.00
CA LEU A 593 33.74 17.73 -5.09
C LEU A 593 32.37 17.52 -5.73
N VAL A 594 31.54 18.57 -5.74
CA VAL A 594 30.25 18.61 -6.41
C VAL A 594 30.44 19.23 -7.79
N GLU A 595 30.02 18.53 -8.84
CA GLU A 595 30.05 18.98 -10.24
C GLU A 595 28.61 19.08 -10.77
N PRO A 596 28.27 20.13 -11.54
CA PRO A 596 29.17 21.08 -12.21
C PRO A 596 29.55 22.34 -11.41
N SER A 597 29.03 22.54 -10.20
CA SER A 597 29.30 23.76 -9.41
C SER A 597 30.75 23.92 -8.96
N ASN A 598 31.55 22.86 -9.02
CA ASN A 598 32.93 22.76 -8.52
C ASN A 598 33.06 23.14 -7.04
N GLN A 599 31.97 23.03 -6.28
CA GLN A 599 31.96 23.29 -4.85
C GLN A 599 32.55 22.11 -4.09
N ARG A 600 33.40 22.38 -3.09
CA ARG A 600 33.81 21.38 -2.11
C ARG A 600 32.85 21.39 -0.93
N VAL A 601 32.43 20.20 -0.52
CA VAL A 601 31.59 19.99 0.65
C VAL A 601 32.28 19.04 1.63
N ASP A 602 32.01 19.24 2.91
CA ASP A 602 32.67 18.47 3.96
C ASP A 602 32.09 17.06 4.05
N ILE A 603 32.99 16.11 4.33
CA ILE A 603 32.64 14.74 4.69
C ILE A 603 32.94 14.56 6.18
N GLU A 604 31.92 14.19 6.93
CA GLU A 604 32.01 13.99 8.38
C GLU A 604 31.56 12.57 8.77
N SER A 605 31.92 12.15 9.97
CA SER A 605 31.25 11.00 10.59
C SER A 605 29.93 11.50 11.15
N GLY A 606 28.82 10.89 10.73
CA GLY A 606 27.48 11.30 11.12
C GLY A 606 26.57 10.11 11.43
N PRO A 607 25.40 10.37 12.03
CA PRO A 607 24.48 9.31 12.39
C PRO A 607 23.70 8.80 11.16
N LEU A 608 23.24 7.55 11.24
CA LEU A 608 22.35 6.94 10.25
C LEU A 608 20.95 7.54 10.23
N SER A 609 20.54 8.15 11.34
CA SER A 609 19.24 8.78 11.54
C SER A 609 19.45 10.10 12.27
N LEU A 610 18.61 11.09 12.00
CA LEU A 610 18.66 12.38 12.69
C LEU A 610 17.92 12.37 14.04
N ARG A 611 17.56 11.19 14.54
CA ARG A 611 16.87 11.04 15.82
C ARG A 611 17.74 11.49 17.00
N PRO A 612 17.14 12.09 18.05
CA PRO A 612 17.82 12.34 19.32
C PRO A 612 18.48 11.07 19.86
N GLY A 613 19.73 11.17 20.33
CA GLY A 613 20.50 10.02 20.82
C GLY A 613 21.18 9.18 19.74
N SER A 614 21.09 9.54 18.46
CA SER A 614 21.85 8.86 17.40
C SER A 614 23.33 9.26 17.44
N TYR A 615 24.21 8.26 17.39
CA TYR A 615 25.66 8.45 17.39
C TYR A 615 26.25 8.32 15.97
N PRO A 616 27.44 8.91 15.69
CA PRO A 616 28.09 8.75 14.40
C PRO A 616 28.39 7.29 14.05
N ARG A 617 27.86 6.80 12.92
CA ARG A 617 28.01 5.41 12.46
C ARG A 617 28.32 5.28 10.96
N ALA A 618 28.22 6.37 10.21
CA ALA A 618 28.40 6.36 8.77
C ALA A 618 29.21 7.57 8.31
N VAL A 619 29.67 7.51 7.07
CA VAL A 619 30.27 8.63 6.37
C VAL A 619 29.14 9.48 5.79
N VAL A 620 29.14 10.77 6.09
CA VAL A 620 28.06 11.69 5.69
C VAL A 620 28.62 12.84 4.89
N VAL A 621 28.08 13.04 3.68
CA VAL A 621 28.27 14.26 2.91
C VAL A 621 27.14 15.22 3.27
N ARG A 622 27.46 16.34 3.92
CA ARG A 622 26.47 17.28 4.43
C ARG A 622 26.28 18.46 3.47
N LYS A 623 25.02 18.80 3.21
CA LYS A 623 24.61 19.95 2.39
C LYS A 623 25.26 19.98 0.99
N PRO A 624 25.28 18.88 0.21
CA PRO A 624 25.61 18.98 -1.21
C PRO A 624 24.63 19.90 -1.95
N ASN A 625 23.36 19.97 -1.50
CA ASN A 625 22.32 20.88 -1.97
C ASN A 625 22.13 20.89 -3.50
N VAL A 626 22.39 19.75 -4.13
CA VAL A 626 22.18 19.52 -5.56
C VAL A 626 20.69 19.33 -5.83
N LEU A 627 20.18 19.91 -6.91
CA LEU A 627 18.76 19.84 -7.28
C LEU A 627 18.38 18.43 -7.74
N ILE A 628 17.14 18.03 -7.48
CA ILE A 628 16.65 16.71 -7.91
C ILE A 628 16.34 16.64 -9.40
N ASP A 629 16.13 17.78 -10.08
CA ASP A 629 15.81 17.83 -11.50
C ASP A 629 17.04 18.05 -12.40
N GLU A 630 18.23 18.14 -11.81
CA GLU A 630 19.49 18.36 -12.51
C GLU A 630 20.38 17.11 -12.52
N ASP A 631 21.21 17.01 -13.57
CA ASP A 631 22.32 16.08 -13.63
C ASP A 631 23.51 16.64 -12.85
N TRP A 632 24.07 15.82 -11.97
CA TRP A 632 25.20 16.22 -11.12
C TRP A 632 26.06 15.00 -10.79
N SER A 633 27.28 15.26 -10.32
CA SER A 633 28.10 14.23 -9.72
C SER A 633 28.83 14.72 -8.49
N ILE A 634 29.09 13.81 -7.55
CA ILE A 634 29.78 14.08 -6.29
C ILE A 634 30.93 13.09 -6.19
N LYS A 635 32.16 13.58 -6.29
CA LYS A 635 33.39 12.78 -6.19
C LYS A 635 33.96 12.90 -4.79
N ILE A 636 34.11 11.76 -4.10
CA ILE A 636 34.83 11.70 -2.82
C ILE A 636 36.32 11.86 -3.10
N LEU A 637 36.97 12.82 -2.42
CA LEU A 637 38.39 13.15 -2.59
C LEU A 637 39.28 12.55 -1.50
#